data_AF-A0AAV1FIS6-F1
#
_entry.id   AF-A0AAV1FIS6-F1
#
_cell.length_a   1.000
_cell.length_b   1.000
_cell.length_c   1.000
_cell.angle_alpha   90.00
_cell.angle_beta   90.00
_cell.angle_gamma   90.00
#
_symmetry.space_group_name_H-M   'P 1'
#
loop_
_entity.id
_entity.type
_entity.pdbx_description
1 polymer ?
#
loop_
_entity_poly.entity_id
_entity_poly.type
_entity_poly.pdbx_seq_one_letter_code
_entity_poly.pdbx_strand_id
1 'polypeptide(L)'
;MASDVSPPCEEEEKVRRRRKSREVRKKKVQAEDIEELTSAGHRALQEGRSRDAVSCFNTALQAAQQLEDRRVLRACSFNLGAAYVEAGQPKKGLDILHQAQPGPKADCLPDLQFNLGLAHNALGQSREAATYFLQAAQLYRSQGDGKNEGDACVELSRCYSQTRDWSQAVHGCLRAAESYKLVAMLDSAAAALKKAGSHMIQSDQFSQDDIIRVLTECLSLTDNVTDPRILGELYLSVGVSYCRIRCFQEAVQCFHQALGPAAQQPPLLAKVLHNLGAALNSEGWFSPAVPYHRLAAGLYGSLGCRGDQAQCFSNLGIACSQLGDDEEAAESFILALQGFRDTENYLAEVQLCESLAECYLRQRKKQKAVQLYKQALSALTNCQESSGGLRDRLVDRLTAVLQDHFTQRPHPLRPNPCQPPVRRKNDVTRSPGQMSNQILDHHRGEGPNRGTTGRQDTAGGSGSAPDYMSVVPGPHSSEQKEPPQDGELWSERENPPTYSETSLVQETQAPPSLPGDTTEATPLLDSWRSRVLQGSLRIFVNSEDLWGSLWISEDLCWILGREHEDHPELLIRMSGNWSFLRLSTLTPPTSAITPPNSNTSQYPPFSDWEAPSFTRAAQFRVGATFVLFLFAASSNLALLVSVWCGRGRRLASHLRPLMLSLASADLMMTFVVMPLDAVWNITVQWYGGDALCKLLCFLKLFAMYAATFILVVISLDRQHAILHPLDALSAHCRNRRMLLMAWSLSLLLASPQLLIFRAVQVEGVNFTQCATHGSFSHRWQETMFNMFHFTTLYILPLLVMSCCYSRILLHIHLQHLRDRAGESYLRRSGTDIIPKARMKTLKMTVVIVLSFVVCWTPYYLLGIWYWFHPDMLQVTPECVHHALFLFGNLNTCCDPVIYGFYTPSFRADLAACCRRTRIDTPPRSPDHLSARPHSKGSEPPTNQQPAVD
;
A
#
# COMPACT_ATOMS: atom_id res chain seq x y z
N MET A 1 69.40 11.91 53.31
CA MET A 1 69.22 11.58 51.87
C MET A 1 67.74 11.51 51.58
N ALA A 2 67.28 11.99 50.43
CA ALA A 2 65.90 11.75 49.97
C ALA A 2 65.84 10.44 49.17
N SER A 3 64.68 9.78 49.15
CA SER A 3 64.42 8.59 48.35
C SER A 3 62.96 8.57 47.93
N ASP A 4 62.68 8.96 46.68
CA ASP A 4 61.34 8.90 46.11
C ASP A 4 60.83 7.46 46.03
N VAL A 5 59.58 7.25 46.46
CA VAL A 5 58.83 6.02 46.22
C VAL A 5 57.44 6.40 45.70
N SER A 6 57.37 6.64 44.39
CA SER A 6 56.10 6.90 43.69
C SER A 6 55.31 5.61 43.47
N PRO A 7 53.96 5.60 43.63
CA PRO A 7 53.15 4.38 43.53
C PRO A 7 52.84 4.00 42.06
N PRO A 8 53.21 2.80 41.58
CA PRO A 8 53.02 2.44 40.15
C PRO A 8 51.58 2.14 39.72
N CYS A 9 50.68 1.82 40.66
CA CYS A 9 49.39 1.19 40.37
C CYS A 9 48.45 2.02 39.48
N GLU A 10 48.46 3.35 39.56
CA GLU A 10 47.59 4.18 38.73
C GLU A 10 47.94 4.12 37.24
N GLU A 11 49.23 4.07 36.88
CA GLU A 11 49.64 4.03 35.49
C GLU A 11 49.34 2.68 34.84
N GLU A 12 49.59 1.57 35.54
CA GLU A 12 49.18 0.25 35.08
C GLU A 12 47.67 0.18 34.87
N GLU A 13 46.85 0.69 35.80
CA GLU A 13 45.40 0.65 35.62
C GLU A 13 44.93 1.58 34.50
N LYS A 14 45.54 2.76 34.34
CA LYS A 14 45.30 3.66 33.19
C LYS A 14 45.69 2.99 31.86
N VAL A 15 46.80 2.26 31.80
CA VAL A 15 47.25 1.49 30.61
C VAL A 15 46.31 0.31 30.35
N ARG A 16 45.86 -0.42 31.37
CA ARG A 16 44.93 -1.55 31.25
C ARG A 16 43.55 -1.08 30.80
N ARG A 17 43.04 0.04 31.33
CA ARG A 17 41.83 0.73 30.86
C ARG A 17 41.99 1.23 29.41
N ARG A 18 43.14 1.81 29.05
CA ARG A 18 43.46 2.25 27.67
C ARG A 18 43.54 1.08 26.67
N ARG A 19 44.18 -0.04 27.02
CA ARG A 19 44.19 -1.27 26.21
C ARG A 19 42.78 -1.79 25.99
N LYS A 20 42.01 -2.00 27.06
CA LYS A 20 40.62 -2.48 27.00
C LYS A 20 39.71 -1.53 26.18
N SER A 21 39.93 -0.22 26.27
CA SER A 21 39.23 0.77 25.43
C SER A 21 39.62 0.71 23.95
N ARG A 22 40.90 0.49 23.61
CA ARG A 22 41.35 0.28 22.21
C ARG A 22 40.81 -1.03 21.63
N GLU A 23 40.78 -2.09 22.43
CA GLU A 23 40.28 -3.41 22.06
C GLU A 23 38.77 -3.39 21.81
N VAL A 24 37.99 -2.78 22.71
CA VAL A 24 36.55 -2.50 22.50
C VAL A 24 36.33 -1.65 21.24
N ARG A 25 37.19 -0.65 20.98
CA ARG A 25 37.11 0.15 19.75
C ARG A 25 37.45 -0.66 18.48
N LYS A 26 38.33 -1.66 18.55
CA LYS A 26 38.65 -2.55 17.42
C LYS A 26 37.50 -3.53 17.13
N LYS A 27 37.03 -4.27 18.16
CA LYS A 27 35.87 -5.18 18.02
C LYS A 27 34.58 -4.44 17.60
N LYS A 28 34.47 -3.14 17.93
CA LYS A 28 33.43 -2.23 17.44
C LYS A 28 33.53 -2.00 15.93
N VAL A 29 34.67 -1.55 15.40
CA VAL A 29 34.83 -1.27 13.96
C VAL A 29 34.57 -2.55 13.14
N GLN A 30 35.16 -3.68 13.57
CA GLN A 30 34.91 -4.98 12.94
C GLN A 30 33.44 -5.43 12.97
N ALA A 31 32.60 -4.90 13.87
CA ALA A 31 31.15 -5.15 13.88
C ALA A 31 30.38 -4.16 12.98
N GLU A 32 30.85 -2.90 12.89
CA GLU A 32 30.36 -1.90 11.94
C GLU A 32 30.57 -2.39 10.50
N ASP A 33 31.75 -2.95 10.19
CA ASP A 33 32.10 -3.56 8.90
C ASP A 33 31.16 -4.73 8.50
N ILE A 34 30.77 -5.58 9.46
CA ILE A 34 29.90 -6.75 9.22
C ILE A 34 28.46 -6.34 8.91
N GLU A 35 27.94 -5.32 9.61
CA GLU A 35 26.58 -4.84 9.37
C GLU A 35 26.49 -4.15 7.99
N GLU A 36 27.53 -3.41 7.57
CA GLU A 36 27.60 -2.87 6.21
C GLU A 36 27.62 -4.01 5.16
N LEU A 37 28.50 -5.00 5.31
CA LEU A 37 28.61 -6.14 4.38
C LEU A 37 27.31 -6.95 4.29
N THR A 38 26.66 -7.24 5.43
CA THR A 38 25.37 -7.94 5.43
C THR A 38 24.25 -7.08 4.80
N SER A 39 24.25 -5.75 5.01
CA SER A 39 23.30 -4.84 4.34
C SER A 39 23.52 -4.76 2.81
N ALA A 40 24.77 -4.88 2.36
CA ALA A 40 25.10 -4.95 0.94
C ALA A 40 24.62 -6.28 0.33
N GLY A 41 24.81 -7.39 1.04
CA GLY A 41 24.30 -8.70 0.62
C GLY A 41 22.77 -8.75 0.49
N HIS A 42 22.04 -8.16 1.44
CA HIS A 42 20.57 -8.09 1.38
C HIS A 42 20.06 -7.21 0.25
N ARG A 43 20.76 -6.11 -0.09
CA ARG A 43 20.46 -5.30 -1.29
C ARG A 43 20.71 -6.08 -2.58
N ALA A 44 21.85 -6.75 -2.69
CA ALA A 44 22.18 -7.58 -3.84
C ALA A 44 21.13 -8.69 -4.09
N LEU A 45 20.58 -9.33 -3.05
CA LEU A 45 19.44 -10.26 -3.21
C LEU A 45 18.18 -9.56 -3.74
N GLN A 46 17.84 -8.37 -3.25
CA GLN A 46 16.66 -7.62 -3.72
C GLN A 46 16.80 -7.13 -5.18
N GLU A 47 18.02 -7.04 -5.69
CA GLU A 47 18.34 -6.68 -7.07
C GLU A 47 18.55 -7.92 -7.98
N GLY A 48 18.30 -9.14 -7.49
CA GLY A 48 18.53 -10.40 -8.22
C GLY A 48 20.01 -10.77 -8.40
N ARG A 49 20.94 -10.03 -7.78
CA ARG A 49 22.39 -10.20 -7.89
C ARG A 49 22.91 -11.23 -6.87
N SER A 50 22.38 -12.44 -6.91
CA SER A 50 22.62 -13.50 -5.90
C SER A 50 24.11 -13.88 -5.74
N ARG A 51 24.93 -13.72 -6.79
CA ARG A 51 26.39 -13.96 -6.71
C ARG A 51 27.11 -12.89 -5.87
N ASP A 52 26.72 -11.64 -6.02
CA ASP A 52 27.29 -10.51 -5.26
C ASP A 52 26.86 -10.62 -3.79
N ALA A 53 25.61 -11.05 -3.55
CA ALA A 53 25.11 -11.34 -2.21
C ALA A 53 25.96 -12.39 -1.48
N VAL A 54 26.24 -13.53 -2.14
CA VAL A 54 27.14 -14.56 -1.60
C VAL A 54 28.53 -13.99 -1.27
N SER A 55 29.09 -13.12 -2.11
CA SER A 55 30.39 -12.47 -1.85
C SER A 55 30.37 -11.60 -0.58
N CYS A 56 29.34 -10.76 -0.43
CA CYS A 56 29.14 -9.90 0.73
C CYS A 56 28.88 -10.70 2.02
N PHE A 57 28.08 -11.77 1.97
CA PHE A 57 27.84 -12.60 3.16
C PHE A 57 29.04 -13.49 3.54
N ASN A 58 29.86 -13.90 2.57
CA ASN A 58 31.09 -14.66 2.84
C ASN A 58 32.15 -13.79 3.53
N THR A 59 32.36 -12.56 3.05
CA THR A 59 33.24 -11.59 3.72
C THR A 59 32.71 -11.18 5.09
N ALA A 60 31.40 -11.00 5.26
CA ALA A 60 30.78 -10.79 6.57
C ALA A 60 31.02 -11.96 7.53
N LEU A 61 30.93 -13.22 7.05
CA LEU A 61 31.20 -14.41 7.87
C LEU A 61 32.66 -14.49 8.30
N GLN A 62 33.60 -14.18 7.42
CA GLN A 62 35.04 -14.14 7.74
C GLN A 62 35.36 -13.07 8.79
N ALA A 63 34.74 -11.88 8.70
CA ALA A 63 34.87 -10.86 9.73
C ALA A 63 34.20 -11.29 11.06
N ALA A 64 33.05 -11.96 11.01
CA ALA A 64 32.37 -12.49 12.20
C ALA A 64 33.19 -13.56 12.95
N GLN A 65 33.96 -14.38 12.23
CA GLN A 65 34.91 -15.33 12.83
C GLN A 65 35.99 -14.61 13.66
N GLN A 66 36.45 -13.43 13.25
CA GLN A 66 37.45 -12.63 13.99
C GLN A 66 36.91 -11.97 15.27
N LEU A 67 35.59 -11.86 15.44
CA LEU A 67 34.98 -11.26 16.63
C LEU A 67 34.77 -12.24 17.79
N GLU A 68 34.68 -13.54 17.48
CA GLU A 68 34.36 -14.65 18.40
C GLU A 68 32.92 -14.65 18.97
N ASP A 69 32.06 -13.69 18.63
CA ASP A 69 30.65 -13.73 19.04
C ASP A 69 29.86 -14.76 18.22
N ARG A 70 29.61 -15.92 18.85
CA ARG A 70 28.83 -17.03 18.29
C ARG A 70 27.46 -16.60 17.73
N ARG A 71 26.85 -15.50 18.19
CA ARG A 71 25.55 -15.02 17.67
C ARG A 71 25.70 -14.34 16.31
N VAL A 72 26.72 -13.49 16.16
CA VAL A 72 27.03 -12.82 14.88
C VAL A 72 27.46 -13.88 13.85
N LEU A 73 28.32 -14.81 14.27
CA LEU A 73 28.74 -15.96 13.44
C LEU A 73 27.54 -16.73 12.88
N ARG A 74 26.58 -17.12 13.73
CA ARG A 74 25.37 -17.85 13.31
C ARG A 74 24.48 -17.05 12.36
N ALA A 75 24.32 -15.74 12.58
CA ALA A 75 23.55 -14.87 11.69
C ALA A 75 24.20 -14.72 10.30
N CYS A 76 25.54 -14.61 10.25
CA CYS A 76 26.29 -14.58 9.01
C CYS A 76 26.23 -15.93 8.28
N SER A 77 26.38 -17.06 8.99
CA SER A 77 26.20 -18.40 8.42
C SER A 77 24.80 -18.58 7.83
N PHE A 78 23.76 -18.20 8.59
CA PHE A 78 22.38 -18.27 8.11
C PHE A 78 22.18 -17.49 6.79
N ASN A 79 22.59 -16.23 6.76
CA ASN A 79 22.38 -15.36 5.58
C ASN A 79 23.22 -15.82 4.38
N LEU A 80 24.43 -16.33 4.61
CA LEU A 80 25.27 -16.92 3.55
C LEU A 80 24.67 -18.23 3.01
N GLY A 81 24.22 -19.12 3.90
CA GLY A 81 23.59 -20.38 3.54
C GLY A 81 22.32 -20.16 2.71
N ALA A 82 21.48 -19.20 3.12
CA ALA A 82 20.35 -18.74 2.33
C ALA A 82 20.79 -18.23 0.94
N ALA A 83 21.72 -17.28 0.87
CA ALA A 83 22.18 -16.71 -0.41
C ALA A 83 22.77 -17.76 -1.38
N TYR A 84 23.38 -18.85 -0.87
CA TYR A 84 23.81 -19.97 -1.71
C TYR A 84 22.66 -20.77 -2.34
N VAL A 85 21.49 -20.85 -1.69
CA VAL A 85 20.28 -21.45 -2.29
C VAL A 85 19.82 -20.58 -3.47
N GLU A 86 19.68 -19.26 -3.29
CA GLU A 86 19.30 -18.33 -4.36
C GLU A 86 20.29 -18.32 -5.53
N ALA A 87 21.58 -18.46 -5.23
CA ALA A 87 22.65 -18.51 -6.23
C ALA A 87 22.74 -19.87 -6.98
N GLY A 88 21.74 -20.75 -6.85
CA GLY A 88 21.68 -22.04 -7.53
C GLY A 88 22.67 -23.07 -7.01
N GLN A 89 23.15 -22.93 -5.77
CA GLN A 89 24.09 -23.86 -5.13
C GLN A 89 23.52 -24.44 -3.81
N PRO A 90 22.30 -25.04 -3.84
CA PRO A 90 21.57 -25.42 -2.63
C PRO A 90 22.28 -26.44 -1.74
N LYS A 91 23.18 -27.30 -2.27
CA LYS A 91 24.01 -28.19 -1.44
C LYS A 91 24.88 -27.41 -0.45
N LYS A 92 25.65 -26.43 -0.94
CA LYS A 92 26.47 -25.55 -0.08
C LYS A 92 25.62 -24.69 0.85
N GLY A 93 24.43 -24.29 0.38
CA GLY A 93 23.45 -23.60 1.20
C GLY A 93 23.03 -24.44 2.40
N LEU A 94 22.63 -25.70 2.15
CA LEU A 94 22.25 -26.68 3.16
C LEU A 94 23.40 -26.97 4.16
N ASP A 95 24.62 -27.22 3.66
CA ASP A 95 25.82 -27.46 4.48
C ASP A 95 26.08 -26.32 5.47
N ILE A 96 25.85 -25.06 5.05
CA ILE A 96 26.09 -23.85 5.84
C ILE A 96 24.88 -23.53 6.75
N LEU A 97 23.65 -23.81 6.32
CA LEU A 97 22.44 -23.69 7.16
C LEU A 97 22.47 -24.66 8.34
N HIS A 98 22.94 -25.90 8.16
CA HIS A 98 23.14 -26.84 9.28
C HIS A 98 24.19 -26.37 10.30
N GLN A 99 25.17 -25.56 9.89
CA GLN A 99 26.14 -24.93 10.80
C GLN A 99 25.53 -23.76 11.60
N ALA A 100 24.44 -23.14 11.11
CA ALA A 100 23.74 -22.02 11.74
C ALA A 100 22.83 -22.46 12.91
N GLN A 101 23.39 -23.20 13.88
CA GLN A 101 22.65 -23.76 15.02
C GLN A 101 21.80 -22.70 15.77
N PRO A 102 20.54 -23.01 16.15
CA PRO A 102 19.66 -22.09 16.87
C PRO A 102 20.27 -21.51 18.15
N GLY A 103 20.04 -20.20 18.38
CA GLY A 103 20.40 -19.54 19.64
C GLY A 103 19.64 -20.09 20.85
N PRO A 104 20.07 -19.81 22.10
CA PRO A 104 19.45 -20.32 23.33
C PRO A 104 18.02 -19.79 23.61
N LYS A 105 17.43 -19.06 22.67
CA LYS A 105 16.02 -18.61 22.65
C LYS A 105 15.19 -19.23 21.53
N ALA A 106 15.82 -19.94 20.59
CA ALA A 106 15.22 -20.43 19.35
C ALA A 106 14.53 -19.36 18.46
N ASP A 107 14.77 -18.05 18.68
CA ASP A 107 14.07 -16.94 17.99
C ASP A 107 14.01 -17.11 16.44
N CYS A 108 15.09 -17.59 15.81
CA CYS A 108 15.21 -17.78 14.34
C CYS A 108 15.05 -19.25 13.89
N LEU A 109 14.60 -20.16 14.76
CA LEU A 109 14.31 -21.55 14.40
C LEU A 109 13.26 -21.69 13.28
N PRO A 110 12.15 -20.89 13.24
CA PRO A 110 11.17 -20.99 12.16
C PRO A 110 11.77 -20.62 10.79
N ASP A 111 12.59 -19.57 10.74
CA ASP A 111 13.25 -19.10 9.52
C ASP A 111 14.26 -20.13 9.00
N LEU A 112 14.96 -20.79 9.92
CA LEU A 112 15.92 -21.86 9.60
C LEU A 112 15.21 -23.08 9.01
N GLN A 113 14.12 -23.52 9.64
CA GLN A 113 13.30 -24.63 9.15
C GLN A 113 12.78 -24.34 7.73
N PHE A 114 12.25 -23.13 7.49
CA PHE A 114 11.78 -22.73 6.15
C PHE A 114 12.92 -22.70 5.11
N ASN A 115 14.10 -22.15 5.45
CA ASN A 115 15.23 -22.10 4.52
C ASN A 115 15.86 -23.47 4.24
N LEU A 116 15.86 -24.39 5.21
CA LEU A 116 16.21 -25.79 4.96
C LEU A 116 15.19 -26.43 3.99
N GLY A 117 13.89 -26.16 4.18
CA GLY A 117 12.84 -26.57 3.24
C GLY A 117 13.10 -26.12 1.80
N LEU A 118 13.46 -24.85 1.60
CA LEU A 118 13.83 -24.33 0.28
C LEU A 118 15.08 -25.01 -0.30
N ALA A 119 16.10 -25.26 0.52
CA ALA A 119 17.32 -25.95 0.10
C ALA A 119 17.02 -27.38 -0.38
N HIS A 120 16.23 -28.16 0.38
CA HIS A 120 15.78 -29.49 -0.03
C HIS A 120 14.87 -29.43 -1.28
N ASN A 121 13.99 -28.44 -1.40
CA ASN A 121 13.10 -28.27 -2.57
C ASN A 121 13.93 -27.99 -3.84
N ALA A 122 14.94 -27.12 -3.75
CA ALA A 122 15.89 -26.81 -4.82
C ALA A 122 16.83 -27.98 -5.18
N LEU A 123 16.90 -29.02 -4.33
CA LEU A 123 17.58 -30.29 -4.61
C LEU A 123 16.64 -31.36 -5.21
N GLY A 124 15.36 -31.04 -5.42
CA GLY A 124 14.33 -31.99 -5.86
C GLY A 124 13.83 -32.94 -4.76
N GLN A 125 14.21 -32.69 -3.50
CA GLN A 125 13.84 -33.51 -2.34
C GLN A 125 12.50 -33.04 -1.74
N SER A 126 11.46 -32.89 -2.57
CA SER A 126 10.19 -32.24 -2.20
C SER A 126 9.49 -32.87 -0.99
N ARG A 127 9.66 -34.18 -0.74
CA ARG A 127 9.15 -34.86 0.46
C ARG A 127 9.84 -34.39 1.75
N GLU A 128 11.16 -34.24 1.72
CA GLU A 128 11.92 -33.74 2.88
C GLU A 128 11.58 -32.26 3.10
N ALA A 129 11.57 -31.47 2.01
CA ALA A 129 11.16 -30.06 2.03
C ALA A 129 9.78 -29.84 2.68
N ALA A 130 8.79 -30.68 2.37
CA ALA A 130 7.48 -30.65 3.00
C ALA A 130 7.55 -30.82 4.54
N THR A 131 8.40 -31.70 5.06
CA THR A 131 8.56 -31.86 6.53
C THR A 131 9.17 -30.61 7.19
N TYR A 132 10.09 -29.94 6.51
CA TYR A 132 10.71 -28.68 6.95
C TYR A 132 9.70 -27.52 6.91
N PHE A 133 8.91 -27.39 5.84
CA PHE A 133 7.87 -26.37 5.73
C PHE A 133 6.72 -26.58 6.75
N LEU A 134 6.33 -27.83 7.01
CA LEU A 134 5.34 -28.15 8.04
C LEU A 134 5.81 -27.78 9.45
N GLN A 135 7.06 -28.10 9.80
CA GLN A 135 7.69 -27.66 11.05
C GLN A 135 7.74 -26.14 11.16
N ALA A 136 8.16 -25.44 10.09
CA ALA A 136 8.18 -23.99 10.05
C ALA A 136 6.78 -23.39 10.29
N ALA A 137 5.75 -23.88 9.58
CA ALA A 137 4.36 -23.42 9.73
C ALA A 137 3.82 -23.62 11.15
N GLN A 138 4.08 -24.77 11.78
CA GLN A 138 3.72 -25.03 13.18
C GLN A 138 4.41 -24.04 14.14
N LEU A 139 5.70 -23.75 13.92
CA LEU A 139 6.45 -22.80 14.74
C LEU A 139 5.92 -21.36 14.56
N TYR A 140 5.62 -20.90 13.34
CA TYR A 140 5.03 -19.57 13.14
C TYR A 140 3.65 -19.44 13.79
N ARG A 141 2.79 -20.48 13.73
CA ARG A 141 1.51 -20.51 14.47
C ARG A 141 1.75 -20.33 15.98
N SER A 142 2.75 -21.01 16.54
CA SER A 142 3.10 -20.88 17.97
C SER A 142 3.63 -19.49 18.37
N GLN A 143 4.13 -18.70 17.40
CA GLN A 143 4.59 -17.32 17.61
C GLN A 143 3.52 -16.27 17.28
N GLY A 144 2.36 -16.67 16.74
CA GLY A 144 1.27 -15.77 16.31
C GLY A 144 1.55 -15.06 14.97
N ASP A 145 2.44 -15.59 14.13
CA ASP A 145 2.84 -14.97 12.88
C ASP A 145 2.10 -15.57 11.67
N GLY A 146 0.83 -15.18 11.52
CA GLY A 146 -0.09 -15.74 10.52
C GLY A 146 0.34 -15.51 9.06
N LYS A 147 1.07 -14.42 8.75
CA LYS A 147 1.66 -14.25 7.41
C LYS A 147 2.70 -15.34 7.18
N ASN A 148 3.66 -15.45 8.09
CA ASN A 148 4.78 -16.37 7.92
C ASN A 148 4.37 -17.85 7.99
N GLU A 149 3.28 -18.17 8.70
CA GLU A 149 2.59 -19.46 8.62
C GLU A 149 1.98 -19.67 7.22
N GLY A 150 1.23 -18.70 6.69
CA GLY A 150 0.63 -18.76 5.35
C GLY A 150 1.67 -19.01 4.26
N ASP A 151 2.74 -18.21 4.26
CA ASP A 151 3.87 -18.35 3.33
C ASP A 151 4.52 -19.76 3.40
N ALA A 152 4.58 -20.36 4.60
CA ALA A 152 5.09 -21.73 4.78
C ALA A 152 4.10 -22.81 4.28
N CYS A 153 2.79 -22.58 4.42
CA CYS A 153 1.75 -23.49 3.94
C CYS A 153 1.61 -23.45 2.40
N VAL A 154 1.92 -22.32 1.74
CA VAL A 154 2.01 -22.22 0.28
C VAL A 154 3.20 -23.02 -0.27
N GLU A 155 4.39 -22.92 0.34
CA GLU A 155 5.54 -23.75 -0.06
C GLU A 155 5.27 -25.25 0.18
N LEU A 156 4.67 -25.59 1.32
CA LEU A 156 4.23 -26.95 1.63
C LEU A 156 3.29 -27.52 0.55
N SER A 157 2.29 -26.74 0.13
CA SER A 157 1.40 -27.13 -0.97
C SER A 157 2.14 -27.30 -2.30
N ARG A 158 3.14 -26.47 -2.59
CA ARG A 158 3.94 -26.57 -3.83
C ARG A 158 4.75 -27.87 -3.84
N CYS A 159 5.34 -28.28 -2.72
CA CYS A 159 6.02 -29.56 -2.61
C CYS A 159 5.07 -30.75 -2.80
N TYR A 160 3.88 -30.71 -2.20
CA TYR A 160 2.89 -31.78 -2.37
C TYR A 160 2.37 -31.88 -3.82
N SER A 161 2.09 -30.75 -4.48
CA SER A 161 1.63 -30.74 -5.88
C SER A 161 2.69 -31.26 -6.86
N GLN A 162 3.98 -30.99 -6.63
CA GLN A 162 5.08 -31.63 -7.38
C GLN A 162 5.07 -33.16 -7.23
N THR A 163 4.79 -33.66 -6.03
CA THR A 163 4.64 -35.11 -5.78
C THR A 163 3.29 -35.71 -6.19
N ARG A 164 2.39 -34.89 -6.77
CA ARG A 164 0.99 -35.23 -7.11
C ARG A 164 0.13 -35.69 -5.93
N ASP A 165 0.49 -35.33 -4.69
CA ASP A 165 -0.38 -35.50 -3.53
C ASP A 165 -1.30 -34.29 -3.42
N TRP A 166 -2.33 -34.30 -4.27
CA TRP A 166 -3.29 -33.19 -4.33
C TRP A 166 -4.06 -33.02 -3.02
N SER A 167 -4.28 -34.09 -2.25
CA SER A 167 -4.97 -34.05 -0.96
C SER A 167 -4.26 -33.12 0.04
N GLN A 168 -2.93 -33.31 0.17
CA GLN A 168 -2.11 -32.51 1.07
C GLN A 168 -1.79 -31.13 0.49
N ALA A 169 -1.75 -30.99 -0.84
CA ALA A 169 -1.64 -29.69 -1.49
C ALA A 169 -2.86 -28.79 -1.18
N VAL A 170 -4.08 -29.31 -1.36
CA VAL A 170 -5.32 -28.60 -1.04
C VAL A 170 -5.37 -28.22 0.44
N HIS A 171 -5.05 -29.14 1.36
CA HIS A 171 -5.00 -28.83 2.78
C HIS A 171 -3.97 -27.74 3.11
N GLY A 172 -2.80 -27.74 2.46
CA GLY A 172 -1.80 -26.68 2.56
C GLY A 172 -2.32 -25.31 2.10
N CYS A 173 -2.99 -25.25 0.94
CA CYS A 173 -3.59 -24.01 0.45
C CYS A 173 -4.74 -23.48 1.33
N LEU A 174 -5.61 -24.36 1.85
CA LEU A 174 -6.70 -23.94 2.75
C LEU A 174 -6.14 -23.38 4.07
N ARG A 175 -5.18 -24.07 4.70
CA ARG A 175 -4.50 -23.57 5.90
C ARG A 175 -3.73 -22.26 5.64
N ALA A 176 -3.18 -22.08 4.44
CA ALA A 176 -2.58 -20.80 4.05
C ALA A 176 -3.63 -19.67 4.00
N ALA A 177 -4.80 -19.93 3.39
CA ALA A 177 -5.89 -18.98 3.32
C ALA A 177 -6.41 -18.56 4.70
N GLU A 178 -6.63 -19.50 5.62
CA GLU A 178 -6.95 -19.21 7.02
C GLU A 178 -5.92 -18.28 7.67
N SER A 179 -4.63 -18.63 7.52
CA SER A 179 -3.52 -17.93 8.18
C SER A 179 -3.37 -16.49 7.65
N TYR A 180 -3.59 -16.27 6.35
CA TYR A 180 -3.66 -14.93 5.75
C TYR A 180 -4.91 -14.15 6.17
N LYS A 181 -6.09 -14.78 6.29
CA LYS A 181 -7.32 -14.14 6.78
C LYS A 181 -7.16 -13.61 8.21
N LEU A 182 -6.51 -14.38 9.09
CA LEU A 182 -6.22 -13.97 10.48
C LEU A 182 -5.34 -12.71 10.60
N VAL A 183 -4.58 -12.37 9.55
CA VAL A 183 -3.75 -11.14 9.49
C VAL A 183 -4.26 -10.12 8.45
N ALA A 184 -5.52 -10.27 8.01
CA ALA A 184 -6.19 -9.41 7.02
C ALA A 184 -5.46 -9.27 5.66
N MET A 185 -4.67 -10.27 5.26
CA MET A 185 -4.01 -10.31 3.94
C MET A 185 -4.92 -10.99 2.92
N LEU A 186 -6.02 -10.32 2.58
CA LEU A 186 -7.11 -10.91 1.78
C LEU A 186 -6.69 -11.26 0.35
N ASP A 187 -5.82 -10.47 -0.29
CA ASP A 187 -5.25 -10.79 -1.61
C ASP A 187 -4.54 -12.15 -1.61
N SER A 188 -3.72 -12.40 -0.57
CA SER A 188 -2.97 -13.65 -0.40
C SER A 188 -3.88 -14.82 -0.02
N ALA A 189 -4.94 -14.57 0.75
CA ALA A 189 -5.96 -15.58 1.04
C ALA A 189 -6.74 -15.99 -0.23
N ALA A 190 -7.16 -15.03 -1.06
CA ALA A 190 -7.80 -15.30 -2.34
C ALA A 190 -6.86 -16.06 -3.29
N ALA A 191 -5.59 -15.64 -3.39
CA ALA A 191 -4.58 -16.34 -4.18
C ALA A 191 -4.32 -17.79 -3.69
N ALA A 192 -4.50 -18.07 -2.39
CA ALA A 192 -4.40 -19.41 -1.83
C ALA A 192 -5.67 -20.26 -2.09
N LEU A 193 -6.89 -19.71 -1.94
CA LEU A 193 -8.14 -20.40 -2.28
C LEU A 193 -8.24 -20.74 -3.77
N LYS A 194 -7.82 -19.81 -4.65
CA LYS A 194 -7.62 -20.03 -6.08
C LYS A 194 -6.70 -21.22 -6.40
N LYS A 195 -5.61 -21.40 -5.64
CA LYS A 195 -4.70 -22.56 -5.77
C LYS A 195 -5.36 -23.84 -5.24
N ALA A 196 -6.08 -23.77 -4.11
CA ALA A 196 -6.84 -24.89 -3.57
C ALA A 196 -7.84 -25.43 -4.60
N GLY A 197 -8.74 -24.60 -5.13
CA GLY A 197 -9.71 -25.01 -6.15
C GLY A 197 -9.06 -25.62 -7.40
N SER A 198 -7.94 -25.05 -7.86
CA SER A 198 -7.16 -25.60 -8.98
C SER A 198 -6.60 -27.01 -8.68
N HIS A 199 -6.09 -27.24 -7.46
CA HIS A 199 -5.60 -28.56 -7.02
C HIS A 199 -6.72 -29.56 -6.71
N MET A 200 -7.89 -29.10 -6.26
CA MET A 200 -9.09 -29.94 -6.09
C MET A 200 -9.57 -30.46 -7.44
N ILE A 201 -9.59 -29.61 -8.48
CA ILE A 201 -9.92 -30.01 -9.87
C ILE A 201 -8.88 -30.97 -10.47
N GLN A 202 -7.66 -31.04 -9.92
CA GLN A 202 -6.63 -32.01 -10.30
C GLN A 202 -6.75 -33.35 -9.54
N SER A 203 -7.77 -33.51 -8.69
CA SER A 203 -7.89 -34.62 -7.74
C SER A 203 -9.29 -35.23 -7.75
N ASP A 204 -9.36 -36.53 -8.03
CA ASP A 204 -10.61 -37.31 -8.05
C ASP A 204 -11.23 -37.57 -6.65
N GLN A 205 -10.82 -36.79 -5.63
CA GLN A 205 -11.19 -36.97 -4.21
C GLN A 205 -12.17 -35.93 -3.68
N PHE A 206 -12.37 -34.81 -4.38
CA PHE A 206 -13.24 -33.71 -3.93
C PHE A 206 -14.54 -33.68 -4.74
N SER A 207 -15.66 -33.37 -4.09
CA SER A 207 -16.93 -33.19 -4.80
C SER A 207 -16.93 -31.88 -5.59
N GLN A 208 -17.81 -31.78 -6.59
CA GLN A 208 -18.04 -30.54 -7.32
C GLN A 208 -18.51 -29.41 -6.38
N ASP A 209 -19.33 -29.75 -5.37
CA ASP A 209 -19.81 -28.80 -4.36
C ASP A 209 -18.67 -28.28 -3.46
N ASP A 210 -17.69 -29.11 -3.11
CA ASP A 210 -16.50 -28.67 -2.38
C ASP A 210 -15.68 -27.67 -3.20
N ILE A 211 -15.52 -27.94 -4.49
CA ILE A 211 -14.79 -27.06 -5.43
C ILE A 211 -15.54 -25.72 -5.55
N ILE A 212 -16.85 -25.75 -5.82
CA ILE A 212 -17.70 -24.56 -5.92
C ILE A 212 -17.60 -23.74 -4.63
N ARG A 213 -17.75 -24.36 -3.45
CA ARG A 213 -17.66 -23.68 -2.14
C ARG A 213 -16.34 -22.91 -1.98
N VAL A 214 -15.21 -23.51 -2.34
CA VAL A 214 -13.88 -22.86 -2.27
C VAL A 214 -13.72 -21.75 -3.32
N LEU A 215 -14.30 -21.90 -4.51
CA LEU A 215 -14.29 -20.85 -5.54
C LEU A 215 -15.22 -19.67 -5.17
N THR A 216 -16.40 -19.92 -4.62
CA THR A 216 -17.30 -18.88 -4.09
C THR A 216 -16.66 -18.15 -2.90
N GLU A 217 -15.99 -18.88 -1.99
CA GLU A 217 -15.22 -18.28 -0.90
C GLU A 217 -14.08 -17.41 -1.45
N CYS A 218 -13.39 -17.84 -2.51
CA CYS A 218 -12.37 -17.04 -3.20
C CYS A 218 -12.94 -15.76 -3.81
N LEU A 219 -14.16 -15.80 -4.39
CA LEU A 219 -14.84 -14.63 -4.93
C LEU A 219 -15.32 -13.68 -3.83
N SER A 220 -15.75 -14.17 -2.66
CA SER A 220 -16.17 -13.31 -1.53
C SER A 220 -15.08 -12.37 -0.99
N LEU A 221 -13.83 -12.55 -1.43
CA LEU A 221 -12.70 -11.71 -1.07
C LEU A 221 -12.37 -10.62 -2.12
N THR A 222 -12.89 -10.71 -3.36
CA THR A 222 -12.52 -9.80 -4.45
C THR A 222 -12.87 -8.34 -4.19
N ASP A 223 -13.96 -8.08 -3.47
CA ASP A 223 -14.43 -6.73 -3.10
C ASP A 223 -13.40 -5.94 -2.27
N ASN A 224 -12.41 -6.62 -1.69
CA ASN A 224 -11.33 -6.01 -0.90
C ASN A 224 -10.02 -5.84 -1.69
N VAL A 225 -9.92 -6.37 -2.91
CA VAL A 225 -8.69 -6.38 -3.73
C VAL A 225 -8.61 -5.09 -4.55
N THR A 226 -7.79 -4.13 -4.11
CA THR A 226 -7.68 -2.81 -4.76
C THR A 226 -6.83 -2.79 -6.03
N ASP A 227 -6.03 -3.83 -6.29
CA ASP A 227 -5.17 -3.91 -7.49
C ASP A 227 -5.94 -4.54 -8.67
N PRO A 228 -6.22 -3.79 -9.76
CA PRO A 228 -6.97 -4.31 -10.91
C PRO A 228 -6.24 -5.45 -11.64
N ARG A 229 -4.91 -5.55 -11.55
CA ARG A 229 -4.17 -6.69 -12.09
C ARG A 229 -4.42 -7.95 -11.28
N ILE A 230 -4.27 -7.91 -9.96
CA ILE A 230 -4.49 -9.06 -9.09
C ILE A 230 -5.96 -9.51 -9.21
N LEU A 231 -6.89 -8.56 -9.20
CA LEU A 231 -8.32 -8.79 -9.38
C LEU A 231 -8.65 -9.47 -10.73
N GLY A 232 -8.13 -8.95 -11.84
CA GLY A 232 -8.32 -9.56 -13.17
C GLY A 232 -7.67 -10.93 -13.32
N GLU A 233 -6.46 -11.13 -12.78
CA GLU A 233 -5.79 -12.44 -12.74
C GLU A 233 -6.53 -13.45 -11.83
N LEU A 234 -7.24 -12.99 -10.80
CA LEU A 234 -8.05 -13.84 -9.93
C LEU A 234 -9.33 -14.30 -10.63
N TYR A 235 -10.16 -13.37 -11.14
CA TYR A 235 -11.38 -13.69 -11.88
C TYR A 235 -11.12 -14.60 -13.08
N LEU A 236 -10.06 -14.34 -13.86
CA LEU A 236 -9.64 -15.22 -14.97
C LEU A 236 -9.34 -16.65 -14.48
N SER A 237 -8.67 -16.79 -13.34
CA SER A 237 -8.31 -18.12 -12.81
C SER A 237 -9.50 -18.88 -12.24
N VAL A 238 -10.42 -18.17 -11.58
CA VAL A 238 -11.66 -18.74 -11.04
C VAL A 238 -12.61 -19.14 -12.16
N GLY A 239 -12.81 -18.29 -13.18
CA GLY A 239 -13.60 -18.64 -14.36
C GLY A 239 -13.04 -19.85 -15.13
N VAL A 240 -11.71 -19.94 -15.30
CA VAL A 240 -11.08 -21.15 -15.89
C VAL A 240 -11.28 -22.40 -15.02
N SER A 241 -11.40 -22.24 -13.70
CA SER A 241 -11.70 -23.33 -12.78
C SER A 241 -13.15 -23.79 -12.92
N TYR A 242 -14.11 -22.86 -12.98
CA TYR A 242 -15.53 -23.15 -13.26
C TYR A 242 -15.73 -23.83 -14.63
N CYS A 243 -15.06 -23.38 -15.70
CA CYS A 243 -15.08 -24.06 -17.00
C CYS A 243 -14.65 -25.54 -16.94
N ARG A 244 -13.67 -25.89 -16.08
CA ARG A 244 -13.20 -27.27 -15.94
C ARG A 244 -14.25 -28.18 -15.28
N ILE A 245 -15.04 -27.65 -14.34
CA ILE A 245 -16.15 -28.37 -13.69
C ILE A 245 -17.50 -28.19 -14.43
N ARG A 246 -17.48 -27.66 -15.67
CA ARG A 246 -18.67 -27.43 -16.52
C ARG A 246 -19.69 -26.40 -16.01
N CYS A 247 -19.34 -25.63 -14.98
CA CYS A 247 -20.07 -24.46 -14.49
C CYS A 247 -19.84 -23.25 -15.41
N PHE A 248 -20.34 -23.30 -16.64
CA PHE A 248 -19.98 -22.29 -17.65
C PHE A 248 -20.65 -20.93 -17.42
N GLN A 249 -21.81 -20.86 -16.76
CA GLN A 249 -22.51 -19.59 -16.50
C GLN A 249 -21.76 -18.76 -15.46
N GLU A 250 -21.30 -19.41 -14.39
CA GLU A 250 -20.44 -18.84 -13.35
C GLU A 250 -19.07 -18.44 -13.93
N ALA A 251 -18.55 -19.22 -14.89
CA ALA A 251 -17.33 -18.86 -15.62
C ALA A 251 -17.52 -17.60 -16.49
N VAL A 252 -18.62 -17.52 -17.26
CA VAL A 252 -18.99 -16.34 -18.05
C VAL A 252 -19.11 -15.11 -17.15
N GLN A 253 -19.78 -15.21 -16.00
CA GLN A 253 -19.88 -14.12 -15.02
C GLN A 253 -18.50 -13.66 -14.53
N CYS A 254 -17.62 -14.59 -14.13
CA CYS A 254 -16.25 -14.27 -13.72
C CYS A 254 -15.46 -13.57 -14.84
N PHE A 255 -15.57 -14.03 -16.09
CA PHE A 255 -14.85 -13.40 -17.20
C PHE A 255 -15.41 -12.01 -17.55
N HIS A 256 -16.72 -11.78 -17.45
CA HIS A 256 -17.29 -10.44 -17.57
C HIS A 256 -16.76 -9.49 -16.48
N GLN A 257 -16.72 -9.93 -15.21
CA GLN A 257 -16.12 -9.16 -14.12
C GLN A 257 -14.63 -8.87 -14.32
N ALA A 258 -13.90 -9.76 -15.00
CA ALA A 258 -12.49 -9.56 -15.35
C ALA A 258 -12.24 -8.50 -16.44
N LEU A 259 -13.22 -8.15 -17.29
CA LEU A 259 -13.02 -7.25 -18.44
C LEU A 259 -12.55 -5.84 -18.02
N GLY A 260 -13.19 -5.26 -16.99
CA GLY A 260 -12.85 -3.93 -16.49
C GLY A 260 -11.42 -3.85 -15.91
N PRO A 261 -11.06 -4.70 -14.92
CA PRO A 261 -9.72 -4.74 -14.36
C PRO A 261 -8.63 -5.12 -15.38
N ALA A 262 -8.94 -6.00 -16.33
CA ALA A 262 -8.01 -6.39 -17.40
C ALA A 262 -7.82 -5.32 -18.49
N ALA A 263 -8.73 -4.33 -18.60
CA ALA A 263 -8.76 -3.40 -19.74
C ALA A 263 -7.41 -2.73 -20.03
N GLN A 264 -6.70 -2.24 -19.01
CA GLN A 264 -5.41 -1.54 -19.17
C GLN A 264 -4.22 -2.48 -19.47
N GLN A 265 -4.45 -3.79 -19.62
CA GLN A 265 -3.42 -4.82 -19.69
C GLN A 265 -3.67 -5.76 -20.88
N PRO A 266 -3.22 -5.41 -22.10
CA PRO A 266 -3.52 -6.17 -23.32
C PRO A 266 -3.27 -7.69 -23.25
N PRO A 267 -2.19 -8.21 -22.62
CA PRO A 267 -1.97 -9.66 -22.49
C PRO A 267 -2.94 -10.36 -21.52
N LEU A 268 -3.53 -9.64 -20.58
CA LEU A 268 -4.55 -10.15 -19.67
C LEU A 268 -5.94 -10.05 -20.32
N LEU A 269 -6.24 -8.92 -20.96
CA LEU A 269 -7.47 -8.70 -21.71
C LEU A 269 -7.66 -9.73 -22.83
N ALA A 270 -6.61 -10.06 -23.59
CA ALA A 270 -6.66 -11.08 -24.63
C ALA A 270 -7.07 -12.46 -24.07
N LYS A 271 -6.52 -12.84 -22.91
CA LYS A 271 -6.85 -14.08 -22.20
C LYS A 271 -8.28 -14.09 -21.67
N VAL A 272 -8.76 -12.98 -21.11
CA VAL A 272 -10.15 -12.86 -20.63
C VAL A 272 -11.14 -12.99 -21.79
N LEU A 273 -10.93 -12.24 -22.88
CA LEU A 273 -11.80 -12.28 -24.07
C LEU A 273 -11.85 -13.66 -24.71
N HIS A 274 -10.69 -14.33 -24.82
CA HIS A 274 -10.61 -15.70 -25.34
C HIS A 274 -11.41 -16.71 -24.51
N ASN A 275 -11.22 -16.69 -23.18
CA ASN A 275 -11.91 -17.63 -22.30
C ASN A 275 -13.40 -17.32 -22.17
N LEU A 276 -13.80 -16.03 -22.22
CA LEU A 276 -15.20 -15.61 -22.29
C LEU A 276 -15.89 -16.17 -23.55
N GLY A 277 -15.30 -15.97 -24.73
CA GLY A 277 -15.82 -16.53 -25.97
C GLY A 277 -15.85 -18.06 -25.99
N ALA A 278 -14.89 -18.73 -25.33
CA ALA A 278 -14.85 -20.19 -25.23
C ALA A 278 -15.95 -20.74 -24.29
N ALA A 279 -16.23 -20.04 -23.18
CA ALA A 279 -17.32 -20.39 -22.27
C ALA A 279 -18.69 -20.13 -22.91
N LEU A 280 -18.88 -19.01 -23.61
CA LEU A 280 -20.08 -18.72 -24.39
C LEU A 280 -20.34 -19.76 -25.49
N ASN A 281 -19.30 -20.20 -26.22
CA ASN A 281 -19.41 -21.33 -27.14
C ASN A 281 -19.83 -22.64 -26.45
N SER A 282 -19.46 -22.84 -25.18
CA SER A 282 -19.77 -24.05 -24.41
C SER A 282 -21.21 -24.08 -23.90
N GLU A 283 -21.79 -22.91 -23.60
CA GLU A 283 -23.24 -22.70 -23.36
C GLU A 283 -24.08 -22.69 -24.65
N GLY A 284 -23.46 -22.77 -25.83
CA GLY A 284 -24.14 -22.65 -27.13
C GLY A 284 -24.51 -21.22 -27.53
N TRP A 285 -24.03 -20.20 -26.82
CA TRP A 285 -24.29 -18.78 -27.08
C TRP A 285 -23.31 -18.23 -28.14
N PHE A 286 -23.34 -18.84 -29.33
CA PHE A 286 -22.37 -18.58 -30.40
C PHE A 286 -22.39 -17.14 -30.92
N SER A 287 -23.56 -16.51 -31.01
CA SER A 287 -23.68 -15.12 -31.50
C SER A 287 -22.99 -14.09 -30.58
N PRO A 288 -23.20 -14.11 -29.25
CA PRO A 288 -22.37 -13.34 -28.31
C PRO A 288 -20.87 -13.68 -28.33
N ALA A 289 -20.48 -14.92 -28.63
CA ALA A 289 -19.08 -15.34 -28.61
C ALA A 289 -18.23 -14.76 -29.77
N VAL A 290 -18.82 -14.64 -30.97
CA VAL A 290 -18.17 -14.14 -32.20
C VAL A 290 -17.37 -12.84 -32.00
N PRO A 291 -17.94 -11.73 -31.47
CA PRO A 291 -17.19 -10.49 -31.29
C PRO A 291 -16.00 -10.65 -30.33
N TYR A 292 -16.16 -11.42 -29.24
CA TYR A 292 -15.07 -11.65 -28.28
C TYR A 292 -13.91 -12.43 -28.90
N HIS A 293 -14.17 -13.45 -29.72
CA HIS A 293 -13.11 -14.17 -30.44
C HIS A 293 -12.40 -13.30 -31.48
N ARG A 294 -13.13 -12.48 -32.27
CA ARG A 294 -12.52 -11.54 -33.23
C ARG A 294 -11.59 -10.54 -32.51
N LEU A 295 -12.01 -10.02 -31.36
CA LEU A 295 -11.20 -9.09 -30.55
C LEU A 295 -9.96 -9.76 -29.95
N ALA A 296 -10.11 -10.97 -29.39
CA ALA A 296 -8.98 -11.74 -28.85
C ALA A 296 -7.95 -12.08 -29.92
N ALA A 297 -8.39 -12.53 -31.11
CA ALA A 297 -7.52 -12.80 -32.26
C ALA A 297 -6.74 -11.56 -32.73
N GLY A 298 -7.36 -10.38 -32.69
CA GLY A 298 -6.70 -9.09 -32.96
C GLY A 298 -5.63 -8.74 -31.93
N LEU A 299 -5.96 -8.84 -30.64
CA LEU A 299 -5.01 -8.57 -29.54
C LEU A 299 -3.82 -9.53 -29.56
N TYR A 300 -4.05 -10.85 -29.66
CA TYR A 300 -2.94 -11.81 -29.74
C TYR A 300 -2.09 -11.62 -31.00
N GLY A 301 -2.67 -11.17 -32.12
CA GLY A 301 -1.93 -10.73 -33.30
C GLY A 301 -0.98 -9.57 -32.99
N SER A 302 -1.47 -8.53 -32.29
CA SER A 302 -0.64 -7.38 -31.88
C SER A 302 0.46 -7.75 -30.86
N LEU A 303 0.27 -8.83 -30.09
CA LEU A 303 1.23 -9.37 -29.12
C LEU A 303 2.21 -10.38 -29.73
N GLY A 304 2.04 -10.78 -30.99
CA GLY A 304 2.86 -11.82 -31.65
C GLY A 304 2.52 -13.26 -31.24
N CYS A 305 1.48 -13.48 -30.45
CA CYS A 305 1.07 -14.79 -29.91
C CYS A 305 0.33 -15.64 -30.95
N ARG A 306 1.06 -16.13 -31.98
CA ARG A 306 0.48 -16.86 -33.13
C ARG A 306 -0.39 -18.07 -32.75
N GLY A 307 0.03 -18.86 -31.75
CA GLY A 307 -0.73 -20.03 -31.29
C GLY A 307 -2.07 -19.67 -30.63
N ASP A 308 -2.05 -18.70 -29.70
CA ASP A 308 -3.28 -18.20 -29.06
C ASP A 308 -4.21 -17.52 -30.08
N GLN A 309 -3.65 -16.77 -31.03
CA GLN A 309 -4.39 -16.19 -32.16
C GLN A 309 -5.06 -17.28 -33.01
N ALA A 310 -4.36 -18.36 -33.33
CA ALA A 310 -4.91 -19.49 -34.08
C ALA A 310 -6.06 -20.18 -33.31
N GLN A 311 -5.93 -20.35 -31.98
CA GLN A 311 -7.01 -20.89 -31.15
C GLN A 311 -8.23 -19.95 -31.10
N CYS A 312 -8.04 -18.63 -31.09
CA CYS A 312 -9.16 -17.68 -31.23
C CYS A 312 -9.88 -17.83 -32.57
N PHE A 313 -9.15 -17.91 -33.69
CA PHE A 313 -9.73 -18.11 -35.01
C PHE A 313 -10.39 -19.49 -35.17
N SER A 314 -9.88 -20.54 -34.50
CA SER A 314 -10.52 -21.85 -34.45
C SER A 314 -11.85 -21.80 -33.68
N ASN A 315 -11.86 -21.17 -32.49
CA ASN A 315 -13.07 -21.01 -31.70
C ASN A 315 -14.11 -20.09 -32.38
N LEU A 316 -13.67 -19.08 -33.14
CA LEU A 316 -14.51 -18.25 -34.00
C LEU A 316 -15.14 -19.07 -35.13
N GLY A 317 -14.34 -19.86 -35.86
CA GLY A 317 -14.83 -20.68 -36.95
C GLY A 317 -15.86 -21.72 -36.50
N ILE A 318 -15.71 -22.28 -35.29
CA ILE A 318 -16.71 -23.13 -34.64
C ILE A 318 -18.01 -22.34 -34.39
N ALA A 319 -17.93 -21.11 -33.86
CA ALA A 319 -19.10 -20.28 -33.60
C ALA A 319 -19.87 -19.93 -34.89
N CYS A 320 -19.19 -19.41 -35.92
CA CYS A 320 -19.80 -19.11 -37.22
C CYS A 320 -20.40 -20.36 -37.88
N SER A 321 -19.71 -21.50 -37.78
CA SER A 321 -20.18 -22.81 -38.26
C SER A 321 -21.49 -23.26 -37.61
N GLN A 322 -21.70 -22.96 -36.32
CA GLN A 322 -22.93 -23.30 -35.58
C GLN A 322 -24.06 -22.28 -35.84
N LEU A 323 -23.72 -21.05 -36.20
CA LEU A 323 -24.67 -20.03 -36.68
C LEU A 323 -25.11 -20.23 -38.14
N GLY A 324 -24.49 -21.17 -38.86
CA GLY A 324 -24.74 -21.44 -40.28
C GLY A 324 -23.97 -20.55 -41.25
N ASP A 325 -23.10 -19.66 -40.77
CA ASP A 325 -22.17 -18.91 -41.61
C ASP A 325 -20.95 -19.79 -41.95
N ASP A 326 -21.17 -20.68 -42.92
CA ASP A 326 -20.13 -21.56 -43.45
C ASP A 326 -18.97 -20.79 -44.10
N GLU A 327 -19.17 -19.55 -44.55
CA GLU A 327 -18.14 -18.79 -45.28
C GLU A 327 -17.17 -18.09 -44.32
N GLU A 328 -17.63 -17.33 -43.32
CA GLU A 328 -16.74 -16.81 -42.27
C GLU A 328 -16.11 -17.95 -41.45
N ALA A 329 -16.84 -19.06 -41.24
CA ALA A 329 -16.27 -20.25 -40.61
C ALA A 329 -15.07 -20.79 -41.41
N ALA A 330 -15.19 -20.89 -42.73
CA ALA A 330 -14.11 -21.37 -43.59
C ALA A 330 -12.92 -20.39 -43.63
N GLU A 331 -13.15 -19.08 -43.67
CA GLU A 331 -12.07 -18.08 -43.61
C GLU A 331 -11.34 -18.11 -42.26
N SER A 332 -12.09 -18.14 -41.15
CA SER A 332 -11.54 -18.23 -39.80
C SER A 332 -10.71 -19.50 -39.60
N PHE A 333 -11.19 -20.64 -40.08
CA PHE A 333 -10.43 -21.89 -40.06
C PHE A 333 -9.17 -21.83 -40.94
N ILE A 334 -9.16 -21.13 -42.07
CA ILE A 334 -7.93 -20.95 -42.89
C ILE A 334 -6.89 -20.11 -42.13
N LEU A 335 -7.30 -19.05 -41.44
CA LEU A 335 -6.40 -18.20 -40.64
C LEU A 335 -5.81 -18.97 -39.45
N ALA A 336 -6.63 -19.77 -38.76
CA ALA A 336 -6.16 -20.67 -37.71
C ALA A 336 -5.17 -21.74 -38.25
N LEU A 337 -5.40 -22.26 -39.46
CA LEU A 337 -4.57 -23.30 -40.07
C LEU A 337 -3.17 -22.79 -40.42
N GLN A 338 -3.05 -21.51 -40.80
CA GLN A 338 -1.77 -20.84 -40.97
C GLN A 338 -1.07 -20.69 -39.62
N GLY A 339 -1.74 -20.15 -38.59
CA GLY A 339 -1.14 -19.94 -37.27
C GLY A 339 -0.70 -21.22 -36.54
N PHE A 340 -1.39 -22.35 -36.73
CA PHE A 340 -0.95 -23.64 -36.18
C PHE A 340 0.24 -24.25 -36.93
N ARG A 341 0.41 -23.97 -38.23
CA ARG A 341 1.62 -24.32 -38.98
C ARG A 341 2.81 -23.46 -38.58
N ASP A 342 2.60 -22.15 -38.43
CA ASP A 342 3.60 -21.19 -37.93
C ASP A 342 4.11 -21.54 -36.51
N THR A 343 3.41 -22.44 -35.80
CA THR A 343 3.74 -22.92 -34.44
C THR A 343 3.94 -24.44 -34.35
N GLU A 344 4.07 -25.13 -35.49
CA GLU A 344 4.31 -26.58 -35.62
C GLU A 344 3.33 -27.49 -34.83
N ASN A 345 2.13 -27.00 -34.54
CA ASN A 345 1.10 -27.75 -33.80
C ASN A 345 0.30 -28.67 -34.73
N TYR A 346 0.92 -29.77 -35.15
CA TYR A 346 0.34 -30.74 -36.10
C TYR A 346 -0.98 -31.36 -35.60
N LEU A 347 -1.18 -31.53 -34.28
CA LEU A 347 -2.42 -32.08 -33.73
C LEU A 347 -3.60 -31.10 -33.93
N ALA A 348 -3.38 -29.81 -33.70
CA ALA A 348 -4.36 -28.78 -34.00
C ALA A 348 -4.58 -28.63 -35.52
N GLU A 349 -3.53 -28.77 -36.34
CA GLU A 349 -3.66 -28.77 -37.81
C GLU A 349 -4.60 -29.89 -38.29
N VAL A 350 -4.49 -31.10 -37.73
CA VAL A 350 -5.37 -32.25 -38.07
C VAL A 350 -6.84 -31.96 -37.73
N GLN A 351 -7.13 -31.57 -36.49
CA GLN A 351 -8.50 -31.29 -36.02
C GLN A 351 -9.16 -30.16 -36.83
N LEU A 352 -8.38 -29.16 -37.20
CA LEU A 352 -8.83 -28.03 -37.98
C LEU A 352 -9.03 -28.37 -39.46
N CYS A 353 -8.22 -29.28 -40.03
CA CYS A 353 -8.44 -29.82 -41.37
C CYS A 353 -9.75 -30.61 -41.47
N GLU A 354 -10.11 -31.40 -40.45
CA GLU A 354 -11.43 -32.05 -40.37
C GLU A 354 -12.57 -31.02 -40.34
N SER A 355 -12.44 -30.01 -39.46
CA SER A 355 -13.46 -28.95 -39.28
C SER A 355 -13.70 -28.13 -40.56
N LEU A 356 -12.62 -27.71 -41.24
CA LEU A 356 -12.69 -26.99 -42.51
C LEU A 356 -13.15 -27.89 -43.67
N ALA A 357 -12.83 -29.19 -43.66
CA ALA A 357 -13.36 -30.13 -44.63
C ALA A 357 -14.88 -30.28 -44.49
N GLU A 358 -15.42 -30.29 -43.26
CA GLU A 358 -16.87 -30.34 -43.02
C GLU A 358 -17.61 -29.07 -43.50
N CYS A 359 -17.05 -27.87 -43.30
CA CYS A 359 -17.58 -26.65 -43.93
C CYS A 359 -17.56 -26.75 -45.46
N TYR A 360 -16.47 -27.24 -46.06
CA TYR A 360 -16.42 -27.43 -47.52
C TYR A 360 -17.36 -28.53 -48.04
N LEU A 361 -17.73 -29.53 -47.23
CA LEU A 361 -18.76 -30.51 -47.59
C LEU A 361 -20.15 -29.88 -47.59
N ARG A 362 -20.50 -29.06 -46.59
CA ARG A 362 -21.76 -28.28 -46.56
C ARG A 362 -21.87 -27.34 -47.77
N GLN A 363 -20.79 -26.59 -48.06
CA GLN A 363 -20.66 -25.75 -49.25
C GLN A 363 -20.59 -26.55 -50.58
N ARG A 364 -20.72 -27.89 -50.57
CA ARG A 364 -20.63 -28.82 -51.71
C ARG A 364 -19.27 -28.81 -52.46
N LYS A 365 -18.25 -28.15 -51.93
CA LYS A 365 -16.89 -28.01 -52.48
C LYS A 365 -16.03 -29.28 -52.21
N LYS A 366 -16.60 -30.48 -52.49
CA LYS A 366 -16.06 -31.84 -52.16
C LYS A 366 -14.57 -32.03 -52.45
N GLN A 367 -14.06 -31.50 -53.57
CA GLN A 367 -12.64 -31.63 -53.94
C GLN A 367 -11.70 -30.96 -52.93
N LYS A 368 -12.08 -29.82 -52.34
CA LYS A 368 -11.29 -29.16 -51.28
C LYS A 368 -11.27 -29.98 -49.99
N ALA A 369 -12.40 -30.59 -49.62
CA ALA A 369 -12.46 -31.49 -48.47
C ALA A 369 -11.53 -32.70 -48.64
N VAL A 370 -11.51 -33.34 -49.81
CA VAL A 370 -10.56 -34.44 -50.14
C VAL A 370 -9.09 -34.00 -50.02
N GLN A 371 -8.77 -32.76 -50.40
CA GLN A 371 -7.41 -32.22 -50.24
C GLN A 371 -7.05 -32.00 -48.77
N LEU A 372 -7.98 -31.51 -47.95
CA LEU A 372 -7.77 -31.31 -46.51
C LEU A 372 -7.65 -32.62 -45.72
N TYR A 373 -8.46 -33.65 -46.03
CA TYR A 373 -8.28 -34.96 -45.39
C TYR A 373 -6.92 -35.59 -45.73
N LYS A 374 -6.41 -35.40 -46.95
CA LYS A 374 -5.04 -35.80 -47.32
C LYS A 374 -3.98 -35.00 -46.55
N GLN A 375 -4.18 -33.70 -46.39
CA GLN A 375 -3.31 -32.84 -45.60
C GLN A 375 -3.28 -33.28 -44.12
N ALA A 376 -4.44 -33.54 -43.52
CA ALA A 376 -4.57 -34.05 -42.15
C ALA A 376 -3.77 -35.36 -41.97
N LEU A 377 -3.89 -36.31 -42.92
CA LEU A 377 -3.10 -37.55 -42.88
C LEU A 377 -1.59 -37.30 -42.96
N SER A 378 -1.12 -36.26 -43.67
CA SER A 378 0.31 -35.87 -43.72
C SER A 378 0.80 -35.05 -42.52
N ALA A 379 -0.07 -34.31 -41.83
CA ALA A 379 0.26 -33.70 -40.53
C ALA A 379 0.32 -34.77 -39.44
N LEU A 380 -0.59 -35.75 -39.48
CA LEU A 380 -0.66 -36.85 -38.53
C LEU A 380 0.58 -37.76 -38.54
N THR A 381 1.31 -37.88 -39.65
CA THR A 381 2.58 -38.60 -39.69
C THR A 381 3.71 -37.95 -38.89
N ASN A 382 3.56 -36.67 -38.50
CA ASN A 382 4.52 -35.95 -37.67
C ASN A 382 4.14 -35.97 -36.17
N CYS A 383 2.97 -36.52 -35.81
CA CYS A 383 2.51 -36.65 -34.43
C CYS A 383 3.15 -37.89 -33.77
N GLN A 384 3.74 -37.72 -32.57
CA GLN A 384 4.43 -38.81 -31.86
C GLN A 384 3.49 -39.75 -31.08
N GLU A 385 2.23 -39.38 -30.87
CA GLU A 385 1.26 -40.20 -30.13
C GLU A 385 0.65 -41.33 -30.97
N SER A 386 0.04 -42.31 -30.29
CA SER A 386 -0.57 -43.50 -30.89
C SER A 386 -1.81 -43.16 -31.75
N SER A 387 -1.54 -42.75 -32.99
CA SER A 387 -2.49 -42.11 -33.89
C SER A 387 -3.45 -43.05 -34.63
N GLY A 388 -3.52 -44.34 -34.26
CA GLY A 388 -4.30 -45.38 -34.96
C GLY A 388 -5.76 -44.99 -35.22
N GLY A 389 -6.58 -44.91 -34.17
CA GLY A 389 -8.01 -44.59 -34.33
C GLY A 389 -8.31 -43.20 -34.93
N LEU A 390 -7.37 -42.25 -34.85
CA LEU A 390 -7.50 -40.95 -35.52
C LEU A 390 -7.19 -41.06 -37.03
N ARG A 391 -6.17 -41.85 -37.40
CA ARG A 391 -5.85 -42.19 -38.79
C ARG A 391 -7.00 -42.95 -39.44
N ASP A 392 -7.53 -43.94 -38.74
CA ASP A 392 -8.63 -44.77 -39.24
C ASP A 392 -9.89 -43.91 -39.45
N ARG A 393 -10.25 -43.05 -38.49
CA ARG A 393 -11.34 -42.05 -38.64
C ARG A 393 -11.15 -41.15 -39.86
N LEU A 394 -9.93 -40.63 -40.09
CA LEU A 394 -9.62 -39.78 -41.25
C LEU A 394 -9.72 -40.56 -42.56
N VAL A 395 -9.27 -41.82 -42.59
CA VAL A 395 -9.37 -42.72 -43.74
C VAL A 395 -10.82 -43.06 -44.05
N ASP A 396 -11.66 -43.33 -43.04
CA ASP A 396 -13.10 -43.59 -43.20
C ASP A 396 -13.83 -42.36 -43.74
N ARG A 397 -13.60 -41.18 -43.15
CA ARG A 397 -14.19 -39.90 -43.61
C ARG A 397 -13.76 -39.57 -45.04
N LEU A 398 -12.48 -39.74 -45.37
CA LEU A 398 -11.97 -39.59 -46.74
C LEU A 398 -12.59 -40.60 -47.71
N THR A 399 -12.74 -41.86 -47.29
CA THR A 399 -13.30 -42.94 -48.11
C THR A 399 -14.78 -42.70 -48.40
N ALA A 400 -15.57 -42.29 -47.41
CA ALA A 400 -16.97 -41.91 -47.59
C ALA A 400 -17.13 -40.76 -48.60
N VAL A 401 -16.34 -39.68 -48.47
CA VAL A 401 -16.37 -38.53 -49.39
C VAL A 401 -15.91 -38.92 -50.81
N LEU A 402 -14.96 -39.86 -50.94
CA LEU A 402 -14.55 -40.38 -52.25
C LEU A 402 -15.64 -41.26 -52.88
N GLN A 403 -16.27 -42.14 -52.12
CA GLN A 403 -17.38 -42.98 -52.59
C GLN A 403 -18.55 -42.11 -53.09
N ASP A 404 -18.97 -41.11 -52.32
CA ASP A 404 -19.99 -40.10 -52.69
C ASP A 404 -19.53 -39.14 -53.81
N HIS A 405 -18.22 -39.05 -54.12
CA HIS A 405 -17.75 -38.39 -55.35
C HIS A 405 -17.81 -39.31 -56.58
N PHE A 406 -17.65 -40.63 -56.41
CA PHE A 406 -17.68 -41.60 -57.50
C PHE A 406 -19.10 -42.03 -57.90
N THR A 407 -20.03 -42.21 -56.94
CA THR A 407 -21.44 -42.54 -57.23
C THR A 407 -22.17 -41.46 -58.02
N GLN A 408 -21.71 -40.21 -57.94
CA GLN A 408 -22.27 -39.07 -58.69
C GLN A 408 -21.71 -38.93 -60.12
N ARG A 409 -20.88 -39.87 -60.61
CA ARG A 409 -20.45 -39.91 -62.01
C ARG A 409 -21.34 -40.87 -62.83
N PRO A 410 -22.09 -40.40 -63.84
CA PRO A 410 -22.85 -41.29 -64.71
C PRO A 410 -21.91 -42.21 -65.50
N HIS A 411 -22.29 -43.48 -65.64
CA HIS A 411 -21.54 -44.45 -66.45
C HIS A 411 -21.62 -44.11 -67.95
N PRO A 412 -20.52 -44.25 -68.71
CA PRO A 412 -20.57 -44.19 -70.17
C PRO A 412 -21.39 -45.36 -70.75
N LEU A 413 -22.34 -45.06 -71.63
CA LEU A 413 -23.07 -46.08 -72.39
C LEU A 413 -22.14 -46.76 -73.42
N ARG A 414 -22.34 -48.06 -73.65
CA ARG A 414 -21.58 -48.85 -74.64
C ARG A 414 -21.84 -48.37 -76.08
N PRO A 415 -20.81 -48.26 -76.94
CA PRO A 415 -20.99 -48.07 -78.38
C PRO A 415 -21.24 -49.41 -79.11
N ASN A 416 -21.97 -49.35 -80.23
CA ASN A 416 -22.06 -50.39 -81.27
C ASN A 416 -22.49 -49.70 -82.61
N PRO A 417 -22.34 -50.30 -83.81
CA PRO A 417 -21.12 -50.06 -84.59
C PRO A 417 -21.35 -49.58 -86.05
N CYS A 418 -20.25 -49.13 -86.70
CA CYS A 418 -20.13 -48.78 -88.14
C CYS A 418 -20.93 -47.52 -88.60
N GLN A 419 -20.60 -46.75 -89.65
CA GLN A 419 -19.49 -46.60 -90.64
C GLN A 419 -19.72 -45.21 -91.35
N PRO A 420 -18.95 -44.75 -92.38
CA PRO A 420 -17.50 -44.69 -92.62
C PRO A 420 -17.00 -43.21 -92.83
N PRO A 421 -15.70 -42.92 -93.11
CA PRO A 421 -15.13 -41.55 -93.01
C PRO A 421 -14.68 -40.88 -94.34
N VAL A 422 -14.61 -39.53 -94.38
CA VAL A 422 -13.88 -38.76 -95.42
C VAL A 422 -13.12 -37.52 -94.86
N ARG A 423 -11.79 -37.56 -95.04
CA ARG A 423 -10.76 -36.48 -95.12
C ARG A 423 -11.06 -35.04 -94.63
N ARG A 424 -10.09 -34.51 -93.86
CA ARG A 424 -9.43 -33.22 -94.15
C ARG A 424 -7.98 -33.47 -94.58
N LYS A 425 -7.37 -32.49 -95.26
CA LYS A 425 -5.97 -32.46 -95.72
C LYS A 425 -5.26 -31.25 -95.08
N ASN A 426 -3.96 -31.41 -94.79
CA ASN A 426 -2.79 -30.57 -95.16
C ASN A 426 -2.98 -29.02 -95.27
N ASP A 427 -2.03 -28.15 -94.88
CA ASP A 427 -0.65 -28.33 -94.37
C ASP A 427 -0.05 -26.99 -93.83
N VAL A 428 0.97 -27.07 -92.94
CA VAL A 428 2.31 -26.38 -92.97
C VAL A 428 2.36 -24.85 -93.31
N THR A 429 3.04 -23.92 -92.59
CA THR A 429 4.51 -23.82 -92.34
C THR A 429 4.93 -22.73 -91.31
N ARG A 430 6.01 -23.01 -90.54
CA ARG A 430 7.15 -22.18 -90.02
C ARG A 430 7.09 -20.65 -89.68
N SER A 431 7.82 -20.33 -88.60
CA SER A 431 8.41 -19.04 -88.14
C SER A 431 9.75 -18.69 -88.91
N PRO A 432 10.74 -17.83 -88.49
CA PRO A 432 11.11 -17.30 -87.14
C PRO A 432 11.71 -15.85 -87.00
N GLY A 433 11.98 -15.45 -85.75
CA GLY A 433 13.13 -14.60 -85.33
C GLY A 433 12.91 -13.07 -85.14
N GLN A 434 13.76 -12.32 -84.39
CA GLN A 434 14.67 -12.64 -83.27
C GLN A 434 15.21 -11.32 -82.62
N MET A 435 15.33 -11.26 -81.27
CA MET A 435 16.15 -10.36 -80.41
C MET A 435 16.15 -8.82 -80.66
N SER A 436 15.75 -7.94 -79.72
CA SER A 436 16.24 -7.65 -78.33
C SER A 436 17.36 -6.60 -78.26
N ASN A 437 17.19 -5.55 -77.44
CA ASN A 437 18.28 -4.70 -76.94
C ASN A 437 17.96 -4.07 -75.55
N GLN A 438 18.98 -3.46 -74.93
CA GLN A 438 19.13 -3.09 -73.51
C GLN A 438 18.93 -1.56 -73.26
N ILE A 439 18.95 -0.90 -72.06
CA ILE A 439 18.75 -1.19 -70.60
C ILE A 439 18.65 0.20 -69.87
N LEU A 440 17.82 0.34 -68.80
CA LEU A 440 17.74 1.48 -67.83
C LEU A 440 17.44 2.90 -68.42
N ASP A 441 17.08 3.96 -67.66
CA ASP A 441 17.17 4.22 -66.20
C ASP A 441 16.00 5.09 -65.60
N HIS A 442 16.20 5.66 -64.40
CA HIS A 442 15.23 6.09 -63.37
C HIS A 442 14.49 7.47 -63.45
N HIS A 443 13.41 7.57 -62.64
CA HIS A 443 12.82 8.75 -61.93
C HIS A 443 11.87 9.82 -62.57
N ARG A 444 10.56 9.69 -62.27
CA ARG A 444 9.66 10.58 -61.47
C ARG A 444 9.73 12.13 -61.61
N GLY A 445 8.63 12.81 -62.01
CA GLY A 445 8.42 14.26 -61.79
C GLY A 445 7.16 14.90 -62.42
N GLU A 446 6.40 15.67 -61.63
CA GLU A 446 5.06 16.30 -61.88
C GLU A 446 5.03 17.49 -62.89
N GLY A 447 3.84 17.90 -63.38
CA GLY A 447 3.65 19.31 -63.83
C GLY A 447 2.53 19.62 -64.86
N PRO A 448 2.02 20.88 -64.93
CA PRO A 448 0.56 21.12 -64.79
C PRO A 448 -0.10 22.13 -65.77
N ASN A 449 -1.45 22.24 -65.79
CA ASN A 449 -2.25 23.50 -65.63
C ASN A 449 -3.77 23.42 -65.96
N ARG A 450 -4.58 24.19 -65.17
CA ARG A 450 -5.83 24.98 -65.43
C ARG A 450 -6.90 24.48 -66.45
N GLY A 451 -8.22 24.65 -66.25
CA GLY A 451 -9.04 25.33 -65.21
C GLY A 451 -10.26 26.07 -65.84
N THR A 452 -11.29 26.61 -65.16
CA THR A 452 -11.78 26.59 -63.75
C THR A 452 -13.05 27.47 -63.62
N THR A 453 -14.18 27.00 -63.04
CA THR A 453 -15.25 27.79 -62.30
C THR A 453 -16.48 26.91 -61.96
N GLY A 454 -17.21 27.03 -60.82
CA GLY A 454 -16.89 27.66 -59.53
C GLY A 454 -18.11 27.95 -58.61
N ARG A 455 -17.94 27.81 -57.26
CA ARG A 455 -18.78 28.34 -56.14
C ARG A 455 -20.22 27.79 -55.92
N GLN A 456 -20.87 27.89 -54.74
CA GLN A 456 -20.43 27.85 -53.30
C GLN A 456 -21.68 27.58 -52.39
N ASP A 457 -21.43 27.02 -51.18
CA ASP A 457 -22.14 27.18 -49.88
C ASP A 457 -23.62 26.73 -49.58
N THR A 458 -23.72 26.00 -48.45
CA THR A 458 -24.77 26.00 -47.38
C THR A 458 -26.26 25.63 -47.61
N ALA A 459 -26.63 24.48 -47.02
CA ALA A 459 -27.74 24.25 -46.06
C ALA A 459 -29.23 24.52 -46.40
N GLY A 460 -30.04 23.45 -46.31
CA GLY A 460 -31.34 23.46 -45.59
C GLY A 460 -32.65 23.23 -46.38
N GLY A 461 -33.43 22.21 -45.96
CA GLY A 461 -34.90 22.30 -45.94
C GLY A 461 -35.76 21.51 -46.97
N SER A 462 -36.74 20.77 -46.42
CA SER A 462 -38.12 20.50 -46.95
C SER A 462 -38.39 19.81 -48.30
N GLY A 463 -39.21 18.75 -48.26
CA GLY A 463 -40.27 18.37 -49.23
C GLY A 463 -39.88 17.79 -50.62
N SER A 464 -40.75 17.09 -51.36
CA SER A 464 -42.03 16.42 -51.01
C SER A 464 -42.63 15.63 -52.21
N ALA A 465 -43.16 14.41 -51.96
CA ALA A 465 -44.09 13.63 -52.83
C ALA A 465 -43.58 13.23 -54.24
N PRO A 466 -44.28 12.37 -55.03
CA PRO A 466 -45.65 12.57 -55.53
C PRO A 466 -46.65 11.41 -55.28
N ASP A 467 -47.92 11.62 -55.66
CA ASP A 467 -49.13 10.84 -55.30
C ASP A 467 -49.52 9.68 -56.23
N TYR A 468 -50.49 8.87 -55.76
CA TYR A 468 -51.63 8.43 -56.59
C TYR A 468 -52.95 8.33 -55.78
N MET A 469 -54.08 8.62 -56.42
CA MET A 469 -55.47 8.69 -55.89
C MET A 469 -56.12 7.31 -55.63
N SER A 470 -57.25 7.11 -54.90
CA SER A 470 -58.22 7.91 -54.09
C SER A 470 -59.03 6.92 -53.16
N VAL A 471 -60.19 7.12 -52.48
CA VAL A 471 -61.38 8.01 -52.46
C VAL A 471 -61.96 8.12 -51.02
N VAL A 472 -62.80 9.12 -50.71
CA VAL A 472 -63.45 9.45 -49.40
C VAL A 472 -64.89 9.97 -49.69
N PRO A 473 -65.98 9.63 -48.94
CA PRO A 473 -66.31 10.21 -47.61
C PRO A 473 -67.10 9.34 -46.58
N GLY A 474 -67.19 9.85 -45.33
CA GLY A 474 -68.04 9.35 -44.23
C GLY A 474 -69.40 10.08 -44.14
N PRO A 475 -69.99 10.41 -42.94
CA PRO A 475 -69.46 10.35 -41.56
C PRO A 475 -70.41 9.72 -40.49
N HIS A 476 -69.99 9.64 -39.21
CA HIS A 476 -70.71 10.11 -37.98
C HIS A 476 -70.01 9.68 -36.66
N SER A 477 -70.51 10.13 -35.49
CA SER A 477 -69.81 10.15 -34.18
C SER A 477 -70.70 9.79 -32.97
N SER A 478 -70.13 9.21 -31.89
CA SER A 478 -70.68 9.19 -30.50
C SER A 478 -69.63 8.75 -29.45
N GLU A 479 -69.95 8.87 -28.15
CA GLU A 479 -69.07 8.64 -26.98
C GLU A 479 -69.65 7.62 -25.95
N GLN A 480 -68.94 7.39 -24.82
CA GLN A 480 -69.40 6.82 -23.51
C GLN A 480 -69.64 5.29 -23.42
N LYS A 481 -69.51 4.56 -22.27
CA LYS A 481 -68.87 4.78 -20.93
C LYS A 481 -68.62 3.45 -20.16
N GLU A 482 -67.98 3.55 -18.98
CA GLU A 482 -67.50 2.53 -18.00
C GLU A 482 -68.61 1.95 -17.03
N PRO A 483 -68.35 1.27 -15.86
CA PRO A 483 -67.57 0.04 -15.52
C PRO A 483 -68.37 -1.00 -14.62
N PRO A 484 -68.01 -1.34 -13.34
CA PRO A 484 -67.07 -2.37 -12.78
C PRO A 484 -67.74 -3.51 -11.95
N GLN A 485 -66.96 -4.37 -11.24
CA GLN A 485 -67.37 -5.01 -9.96
C GLN A 485 -66.22 -5.60 -9.07
N ASP A 486 -66.49 -5.79 -7.78
CA ASP A 486 -65.59 -6.11 -6.63
C ASP A 486 -65.57 -7.63 -6.24
N GLY A 487 -64.97 -8.16 -5.14
CA GLY A 487 -64.37 -7.61 -3.90
C GLY A 487 -63.79 -8.70 -2.93
N GLU A 488 -63.51 -8.35 -1.66
CA GLU A 488 -62.74 -9.14 -0.63
C GLU A 488 -63.59 -9.98 0.39
N LEU A 489 -62.97 -10.88 1.21
CA LEU A 489 -62.96 -10.80 2.71
C LEU A 489 -62.02 -11.82 3.47
N TRP A 490 -62.09 -11.87 4.83
CA TRP A 490 -61.03 -12.24 5.82
C TRP A 490 -61.41 -13.29 6.91
N SER A 491 -60.41 -13.92 7.58
CA SER A 491 -60.28 -14.25 9.05
C SER A 491 -59.02 -15.14 9.29
N GLU A 492 -58.02 -14.88 10.17
CA GLU A 492 -57.93 -14.99 11.67
C GLU A 492 -58.37 -16.36 12.28
N ARG A 493 -57.69 -17.03 13.25
CA ARG A 493 -56.50 -16.69 14.10
C ARG A 493 -55.80 -17.91 14.82
N GLU A 494 -54.63 -17.63 15.44
CA GLU A 494 -54.00 -18.23 16.67
C GLU A 494 -53.23 -19.60 16.72
N ASN A 495 -51.88 -19.47 16.64
CA ASN A 495 -50.83 -19.93 17.62
C ASN A 495 -50.22 -21.38 17.67
N PRO A 496 -48.97 -21.54 18.22
CA PRO A 496 -48.02 -22.63 17.90
C PRO A 496 -47.48 -23.36 19.18
N PRO A 497 -46.26 -23.99 19.28
CA PRO A 497 -45.26 -24.45 18.29
C PRO A 497 -44.71 -25.90 18.50
N THR A 498 -44.02 -26.51 17.52
CA THR A 498 -42.69 -27.20 17.65
C THR A 498 -42.15 -27.81 16.33
N TYR A 499 -40.88 -28.23 16.34
CA TYR A 499 -40.07 -28.78 15.23
C TYR A 499 -40.54 -30.15 14.70
N SER A 500 -40.52 -30.37 13.37
CA SER A 500 -39.55 -31.29 12.70
C SER A 500 -39.79 -31.44 11.17
N GLU A 501 -38.69 -31.53 10.40
CA GLU A 501 -38.52 -32.10 9.04
C GLU A 501 -39.76 -32.42 8.15
N THR A 502 -39.91 -31.76 6.99
CA THR A 502 -39.69 -32.34 5.63
C THR A 502 -40.18 -31.45 4.46
N SER A 503 -39.60 -31.66 3.27
CA SER A 503 -40.10 -31.32 1.91
C SER A 503 -40.64 -29.91 1.59
N LEU A 504 -39.86 -29.18 0.79
CA LEU A 504 -40.36 -28.51 -0.43
C LEU A 504 -39.74 -29.27 -1.62
N VAL A 505 -40.42 -29.58 -2.73
CA VAL A 505 -41.64 -29.01 -3.36
C VAL A 505 -41.46 -27.56 -3.83
N GLN A 506 -40.40 -27.36 -4.63
CA GLN A 506 -40.49 -26.76 -5.96
C GLN A 506 -41.56 -25.67 -6.16
N GLU A 507 -41.36 -24.48 -5.59
CA GLU A 507 -41.98 -23.26 -6.12
C GLU A 507 -41.24 -22.82 -7.39
N THR A 508 -41.99 -22.67 -8.48
CA THR A 508 -41.46 -22.27 -9.79
C THR A 508 -41.23 -20.75 -9.83
N GLN A 509 -40.18 -20.27 -9.15
CA GLN A 509 -39.67 -18.92 -9.43
C GLN A 509 -39.13 -18.89 -10.87
N ALA A 510 -39.56 -17.90 -11.65
CA ALA A 510 -39.05 -17.69 -12.99
C ALA A 510 -37.54 -17.37 -12.93
N PRO A 511 -36.72 -17.86 -13.89
CA PRO A 511 -35.29 -17.55 -13.90
C PRO A 511 -35.09 -16.03 -14.05
N PRO A 512 -34.05 -15.45 -13.44
CA PRO A 512 -33.72 -14.05 -13.65
C PRO A 512 -33.43 -13.83 -15.14
N SER A 513 -34.22 -12.97 -15.77
CA SER A 513 -34.03 -12.62 -17.18
C SER A 513 -32.66 -11.96 -17.37
N LEU A 514 -31.78 -12.59 -18.14
CA LEU A 514 -30.55 -11.93 -18.60
C LEU A 514 -30.92 -10.65 -19.37
N PRO A 515 -30.08 -9.59 -19.32
CA PRO A 515 -30.36 -8.34 -19.99
C PRO A 515 -30.54 -8.50 -21.49
N GLY A 516 -31.79 -8.42 -21.94
CA GLY A 516 -32.14 -8.35 -23.35
C GLY A 516 -31.89 -6.95 -23.92
N ASP A 517 -30.62 -6.57 -24.07
CA ASP A 517 -30.20 -5.62 -25.10
C ASP A 517 -28.67 -5.58 -25.24
N THR A 518 -28.16 -5.63 -26.48
CA THR A 518 -26.71 -5.62 -26.79
C THR A 518 -26.10 -4.21 -26.83
N THR A 519 -26.67 -3.28 -26.06
CA THR A 519 -26.37 -1.84 -26.13
C THR A 519 -25.27 -1.39 -25.13
N GLU A 520 -25.22 -1.97 -23.93
CA GLU A 520 -24.28 -1.52 -22.87
C GLU A 520 -22.82 -1.99 -23.06
N ALA A 521 -22.54 -2.94 -23.95
CA ALA A 521 -21.17 -3.36 -24.25
C ALA A 521 -20.42 -2.35 -25.16
N THR A 522 -21.15 -1.54 -25.92
CA THR A 522 -20.59 -0.63 -26.94
C THR A 522 -19.67 0.49 -26.41
N PRO A 523 -19.91 1.14 -25.25
CA PRO A 523 -19.11 2.30 -24.85
C PRO A 523 -17.65 1.96 -24.53
N LEU A 524 -17.40 0.79 -23.93
CA LEU A 524 -16.05 0.31 -23.65
C LEU A 524 -15.33 -0.15 -24.94
N LEU A 525 -16.06 -0.76 -25.87
CA LEU A 525 -15.53 -1.19 -27.17
C LEU A 525 -15.11 -0.01 -28.04
N ASP A 526 -15.96 1.00 -28.15
CA ASP A 526 -15.67 2.19 -28.97
C ASP A 526 -14.68 3.14 -28.27
N SER A 527 -14.65 3.19 -26.93
CA SER A 527 -13.56 3.86 -26.20
C SER A 527 -12.19 3.22 -26.46
N TRP A 528 -12.14 1.89 -26.66
CA TRP A 528 -10.89 1.21 -27.05
C TRP A 528 -10.51 1.44 -28.51
N ARG A 529 -11.46 1.34 -29.44
CA ARG A 529 -11.24 1.69 -30.86
C ARG A 529 -10.71 3.12 -31.03
N SER A 530 -11.30 4.07 -30.29
CA SER A 530 -10.87 5.47 -30.26
C SER A 530 -9.41 5.63 -29.79
N ARG A 531 -9.03 5.00 -28.68
CA ARG A 531 -7.67 5.10 -28.11
C ARG A 531 -6.60 4.44 -28.99
N VAL A 532 -6.90 3.30 -29.62
CA VAL A 532 -5.95 2.62 -30.53
C VAL A 532 -5.66 3.47 -31.76
N LEU A 533 -6.67 4.17 -32.31
CA LEU A 533 -6.47 5.10 -33.43
C LEU A 533 -5.67 6.36 -33.03
N GLN A 534 -5.82 6.85 -31.79
CA GLN A 534 -5.04 7.99 -31.29
C GLN A 534 -3.59 7.62 -30.92
N GLY A 535 -3.32 6.38 -30.50
CA GLY A 535 -1.98 5.94 -30.10
C GLY A 535 -0.94 5.96 -31.24
N SER A 536 -1.38 5.77 -32.48
CA SER A 536 -0.50 5.65 -33.65
C SER A 536 -0.06 6.98 -34.29
N LEU A 537 -0.47 8.13 -33.72
CA LEU A 537 -0.24 9.46 -34.33
C LEU A 537 0.53 10.47 -33.44
N ARG A 538 1.20 10.01 -32.39
CA ARG A 538 2.06 10.85 -31.52
C ARG A 538 3.47 10.27 -31.36
N ILE A 539 4.23 10.31 -32.45
CA ILE A 539 5.70 10.22 -32.45
C ILE A 539 6.21 11.41 -33.29
N PHE A 540 7.29 12.06 -32.81
CA PHE A 540 7.82 13.38 -33.21
C PHE A 540 7.06 14.62 -32.70
N VAL A 541 7.87 15.66 -32.42
CA VAL A 541 7.53 17.00 -31.88
C VAL A 541 6.97 16.96 -30.44
N ASN A 542 7.62 17.51 -29.40
CA ASN A 542 8.83 18.35 -29.37
C ASN A 542 9.71 18.03 -28.15
N SER A 543 10.98 18.47 -28.17
CA SER A 543 11.94 18.26 -27.09
C SER A 543 12.78 19.52 -26.83
N GLU A 544 12.38 20.33 -25.85
CA GLU A 544 13.21 21.36 -25.21
C GLU A 544 12.90 21.38 -23.68
N ASP A 545 13.75 22.08 -22.92
CA ASP A 545 13.61 22.40 -21.49
C ASP A 545 13.58 21.23 -20.47
N LEU A 546 14.75 20.61 -20.31
CA LEU A 546 15.27 20.28 -18.97
C LEU A 546 16.66 20.92 -18.78
N TRP A 547 16.99 21.22 -17.51
CA TRP A 547 18.22 21.86 -16.99
C TRP A 547 18.21 23.39 -16.80
N GLY A 548 17.47 23.84 -15.78
CA GLY A 548 17.64 25.16 -15.16
C GLY A 548 17.17 25.16 -13.70
N SER A 549 18.11 25.25 -12.76
CA SER A 549 17.99 25.78 -11.38
C SER A 549 16.62 25.63 -10.66
N LEU A 550 16.46 24.78 -9.64
CA LEU A 550 16.83 25.09 -8.26
C LEU A 550 16.76 26.60 -7.91
N TRP A 551 15.71 27.11 -7.25
CA TRP A 551 15.73 28.15 -6.19
C TRP A 551 14.29 28.59 -5.80
N ILE A 552 13.94 28.42 -4.51
CA ILE A 552 12.87 29.09 -3.71
C ILE A 552 11.39 29.05 -4.19
N SER A 553 10.49 29.11 -3.20
CA SER A 553 9.03 29.07 -3.30
C SER A 553 8.42 30.45 -3.10
N GLU A 554 7.68 30.93 -4.11
CA GLU A 554 6.64 31.99 -4.16
C GLU A 554 6.31 32.15 -5.67
N ASP A 555 5.10 32.42 -6.19
CA ASP A 555 3.82 32.74 -5.54
C ASP A 555 2.61 32.44 -6.47
N LEU A 556 1.41 32.22 -5.92
CA LEU A 556 0.08 32.17 -6.59
C LEU A 556 -1.00 32.22 -5.46
N CYS A 557 -1.74 33.30 -5.17
CA CYS A 557 -2.25 34.41 -6.00
C CYS A 557 -3.24 33.89 -7.07
N TRP A 558 -4.53 34.27 -7.15
CA TRP A 558 -5.26 35.48 -6.71
C TRP A 558 -6.72 35.20 -6.32
N ILE A 559 -7.26 35.93 -5.32
CA ILE A 559 -8.50 36.74 -5.32
C ILE A 559 -8.24 37.81 -4.21
N LEU A 560 -8.31 39.13 -4.39
CA LEU A 560 -9.31 40.00 -5.04
C LEU A 560 -8.69 40.97 -6.06
N GLY A 561 -9.49 41.38 -7.05
CA GLY A 561 -9.15 42.44 -8.00
C GLY A 561 -9.35 43.87 -7.45
N ARG A 562 -8.74 44.81 -8.19
CA ARG A 562 -8.73 46.29 -8.12
C ARG A 562 -10.15 46.92 -7.96
N GLU A 563 -10.31 48.22 -7.64
CA GLU A 563 -9.49 49.37 -8.05
C GLU A 563 -9.66 50.66 -7.19
N HIS A 564 -8.62 51.49 -7.16
CA HIS A 564 -8.50 52.94 -6.85
C HIS A 564 -8.97 53.60 -5.50
N GLU A 565 -7.96 54.16 -4.81
CA GLU A 565 -7.83 55.50 -4.18
C GLU A 565 -8.64 56.01 -2.95
N ASP A 566 -7.89 56.80 -2.16
CA ASP A 566 -8.22 57.93 -1.28
C ASP A 566 -9.24 57.83 -0.12
N HIS A 567 -8.68 57.48 1.06
CA HIS A 567 -8.83 58.15 2.37
C HIS A 567 -10.24 58.29 3.03
N PRO A 568 -10.32 58.58 4.35
CA PRO A 568 -11.38 57.99 5.19
C PRO A 568 -12.50 58.95 5.63
N GLU A 569 -13.67 58.38 5.94
CA GLU A 569 -14.48 58.61 7.17
C GLU A 569 -15.72 57.68 7.18
N LEU A 570 -16.23 57.38 8.38
CA LEU A 570 -17.58 56.89 8.79
C LEU A 570 -18.51 55.97 7.93
N LEU A 571 -19.27 55.15 8.68
CA LEU A 571 -20.66 54.67 8.45
C LEU A 571 -20.98 53.55 7.42
N ILE A 572 -21.02 52.32 7.95
CA ILE A 572 -22.18 51.40 7.97
C ILE A 572 -23.25 51.53 6.83
N ARG A 573 -23.21 50.62 5.83
CA ARG A 573 -24.37 49.73 5.51
C ARG A 573 -24.14 48.61 4.47
N MET A 574 -24.34 47.37 4.93
CA MET A 574 -25.02 46.23 4.29
C MET A 574 -25.04 46.07 2.75
N SER A 575 -24.29 45.09 2.23
CA SER A 575 -24.75 44.03 1.31
C SER A 575 -23.71 42.89 1.26
N GLY A 576 -24.02 41.60 0.99
CA GLY A 576 -25.31 40.91 0.93
C GLY A 576 -25.13 39.39 0.75
N ASN A 577 -26.01 38.59 1.37
CA ASN A 577 -26.30 37.16 1.13
C ASN A 577 -25.13 36.13 1.00
N TRP A 578 -24.99 35.30 2.03
CA TRP A 578 -24.90 33.83 1.87
C TRP A 578 -25.97 33.19 2.76
N SER A 579 -26.58 32.09 2.29
CA SER A 579 -27.77 31.47 2.91
C SER A 579 -27.62 29.95 3.09
N PHE A 580 -28.61 29.34 3.77
CA PHE A 580 -28.64 27.94 4.26
C PHE A 580 -27.72 27.69 5.48
N LEU A 581 -28.16 27.08 6.60
CA LEU A 581 -29.41 26.39 6.95
C LEU A 581 -29.83 26.65 8.41
N ARG A 582 -31.12 26.95 8.65
CA ARG A 582 -31.92 26.43 9.78
C ARG A 582 -33.42 26.56 9.48
N LEU A 583 -34.23 25.72 10.12
CA LEU A 583 -35.65 25.53 9.79
C LEU A 583 -36.60 26.29 10.73
N SER A 584 -37.89 26.28 10.37
CA SER A 584 -39.06 26.55 11.23
C SER A 584 -39.44 28.02 11.54
N THR A 585 -40.12 28.62 10.57
CA THR A 585 -41.45 29.29 10.71
C THR A 585 -41.83 29.96 12.04
N LEU A 586 -42.07 31.28 11.99
CA LEU A 586 -43.34 31.91 12.41
C LEU A 586 -43.47 33.33 11.80
N THR A 587 -44.68 33.88 11.79
CA THR A 587 -45.08 35.05 10.97
C THR A 587 -44.91 36.42 11.66
N PRO A 588 -44.76 37.52 10.89
CA PRO A 588 -44.51 38.88 11.41
C PRO A 588 -45.79 39.66 11.74
N PRO A 589 -45.65 40.86 12.33
CA PRO A 589 -46.48 41.99 11.90
C PRO A 589 -45.70 43.26 11.52
N THR A 590 -46.37 44.09 10.71
CA THR A 590 -45.89 45.28 10.01
C THR A 590 -45.89 46.56 10.85
N SER A 591 -44.92 47.46 10.65
CA SER A 591 -45.13 48.92 10.73
C SER A 591 -44.01 49.69 10.01
N ALA A 592 -44.35 50.74 9.25
CA ALA A 592 -43.40 51.63 8.57
C ALA A 592 -43.28 52.98 9.30
N ILE A 593 -42.28 53.81 8.94
CA ILE A 593 -42.35 55.29 8.84
C ILE A 593 -41.01 55.87 8.31
N THR A 594 -41.06 57.07 7.74
CA THR A 594 -39.99 57.82 7.04
C THR A 594 -39.08 58.67 7.97
N PRO A 595 -37.87 59.07 7.53
CA PRO A 595 -36.95 59.95 8.28
C PRO A 595 -37.39 61.43 8.25
N PRO A 596 -36.83 62.31 9.14
CA PRO A 596 -35.81 63.26 8.64
C PRO A 596 -34.73 63.76 9.64
N ASN A 597 -33.62 64.25 9.06
CA ASN A 597 -32.76 65.41 9.42
C ASN A 597 -32.14 65.61 10.83
N SER A 598 -30.82 65.37 10.90
CA SER A 598 -29.74 66.24 11.46
C SER A 598 -30.07 67.44 12.37
N ASN A 599 -29.50 67.47 13.59
CA ASN A 599 -28.33 68.33 13.91
C ASN A 599 -27.78 68.22 15.36
N THR A 600 -26.47 68.48 15.50
CA THR A 600 -25.70 68.89 16.70
C THR A 600 -25.66 68.01 17.98
N SER A 601 -24.48 67.44 18.22
CA SER A 601 -23.65 67.66 19.42
C SER A 601 -24.21 67.36 20.83
N GLN A 602 -23.91 66.16 21.34
CA GLN A 602 -23.27 65.98 22.67
C GLN A 602 -22.71 64.55 22.81
N TYR A 603 -21.41 64.41 23.09
CA TYR A 603 -20.81 63.17 23.57
C TYR A 603 -20.76 63.20 25.12
N PRO A 604 -21.07 62.10 25.82
CA PRO A 604 -20.90 62.01 27.29
C PRO A 604 -19.41 61.97 27.68
N PRO A 605 -19.06 62.27 28.95
CA PRO A 605 -17.68 62.26 29.43
C PRO A 605 -17.07 60.85 29.46
N PHE A 606 -15.73 60.79 29.62
CA PHE A 606 -14.95 59.56 29.76
C PHE A 606 -15.56 58.61 30.80
N SER A 607 -15.84 57.38 30.38
CA SER A 607 -16.38 56.31 31.21
C SER A 607 -15.35 55.74 32.19
N ASP A 608 -15.84 55.21 33.31
CA ASP A 608 -15.06 54.69 34.42
C ASP A 608 -14.04 53.60 34.02
N TRP A 609 -12.79 53.76 34.46
CA TRP A 609 -11.77 52.71 34.40
C TRP A 609 -11.93 51.79 35.61
N GLU A 610 -12.66 50.68 35.42
CA GLU A 610 -12.65 49.59 36.39
C GLU A 610 -11.31 48.85 36.35
N ALA A 611 -10.61 48.81 37.48
CA ALA A 611 -9.36 48.04 37.57
C ALA A 611 -9.65 46.53 37.49
N PRO A 612 -8.90 45.75 36.68
CA PRO A 612 -9.12 44.31 36.55
C PRO A 612 -9.00 43.61 37.92
N SER A 613 -9.91 42.68 38.20
CA SER A 613 -10.06 42.02 39.49
C SER A 613 -9.74 40.52 39.44
N PHE A 614 -9.49 39.90 40.59
CA PHE A 614 -9.12 38.49 40.68
C PHE A 614 -10.35 37.56 40.55
N THR A 615 -10.77 37.34 39.31
CA THR A 615 -12.00 36.61 38.96
C THR A 615 -12.00 35.15 39.41
N ARG A 616 -13.18 34.51 39.42
CA ARG A 616 -13.32 33.07 39.70
C ARG A 616 -12.60 32.20 38.66
N ALA A 617 -12.48 32.67 37.42
CA ALA A 617 -11.75 31.97 36.38
C ALA A 617 -10.24 32.06 36.61
N ALA A 618 -9.73 33.23 37.02
CA ALA A 618 -8.33 33.41 37.42
C ALA A 618 -7.98 32.57 38.67
N GLN A 619 -8.89 32.49 39.66
CA GLN A 619 -8.76 31.60 40.82
C GLN A 619 -8.61 30.13 40.41
N PHE A 620 -9.44 29.65 39.49
CA PHE A 620 -9.32 28.28 38.94
C PHE A 620 -7.99 28.08 38.20
N ARG A 621 -7.55 29.05 37.39
CA ARG A 621 -6.24 29.02 36.71
C ARG A 621 -5.08 28.90 37.69
N VAL A 622 -5.09 29.68 38.78
CA VAL A 622 -4.06 29.66 39.83
C VAL A 622 -4.04 28.31 40.55
N GLY A 623 -5.22 27.79 40.94
CA GLY A 623 -5.34 26.47 41.56
C GLY A 623 -4.84 25.33 40.67
N ALA A 624 -5.23 25.33 39.39
CA ALA A 624 -4.75 24.36 38.41
C ALA A 624 -3.23 24.49 38.19
N THR A 625 -2.71 25.71 38.06
CA THR A 625 -1.26 25.97 37.90
C THR A 625 -0.46 25.46 39.11
N PHE A 626 -0.99 25.57 40.32
CA PHE A 626 -0.35 25.03 41.53
C PHE A 626 -0.32 23.49 41.54
N VAL A 627 -1.41 22.82 41.12
CA VAL A 627 -1.43 21.36 40.97
C VAL A 627 -0.43 20.88 39.92
N LEU A 628 -0.37 21.56 38.77
CA LEU A 628 0.61 21.28 37.71
C LEU A 628 2.04 21.52 38.20
N PHE A 629 2.30 22.61 38.94
CA PHE A 629 3.60 22.90 39.55
C PHE A 629 4.08 21.78 40.48
N LEU A 630 3.24 21.33 41.41
CA LEU A 630 3.59 20.23 42.33
C LEU A 630 3.88 18.93 41.57
N PHE A 631 3.11 18.63 40.53
CA PHE A 631 3.30 17.44 39.71
C PHE A 631 4.58 17.53 38.84
N ALA A 632 4.78 18.62 38.11
CA ALA A 632 5.94 18.85 37.27
C ALA A 632 7.24 18.89 38.08
N ALA A 633 7.25 19.59 39.23
CA ALA A 633 8.42 19.68 40.10
C ALA A 633 8.79 18.32 40.68
N SER A 634 7.83 17.57 41.24
CA SER A 634 8.10 16.27 41.85
C SER A 634 8.52 15.20 40.83
N SER A 635 7.88 15.17 39.66
CA SER A 635 8.16 14.18 38.61
C SER A 635 9.49 14.45 37.89
N ASN A 636 9.77 15.70 37.50
CA ASN A 636 11.05 16.05 36.86
C ASN A 636 12.23 16.00 37.84
N LEU A 637 12.05 16.36 39.11
CA LEU A 637 13.10 16.18 40.12
C LEU A 637 13.39 14.70 40.38
N ALA A 638 12.37 13.83 40.41
CA ALA A 638 12.56 12.38 40.52
C ALA A 638 13.30 11.80 39.31
N LEU A 639 13.03 12.30 38.09
CA LEU A 639 13.76 11.96 36.86
C LEU A 639 15.23 12.40 36.94
N LEU A 640 15.48 13.66 37.33
CA LEU A 640 16.82 14.21 37.52
C LEU A 640 17.64 13.37 38.52
N VAL A 641 17.06 13.06 39.69
CA VAL A 641 17.71 12.27 40.76
C VAL A 641 17.95 10.81 40.34
N SER A 642 17.01 10.16 39.62
CA SER A 642 17.19 8.79 39.11
C SER A 642 18.38 8.69 38.13
N VAL A 643 18.53 9.68 37.25
CA VAL A 643 19.65 9.75 36.30
C VAL A 643 20.96 10.13 36.99
N TRP A 644 20.94 11.10 37.91
CA TRP A 644 22.13 11.61 38.60
C TRP A 644 22.74 10.59 39.58
N CYS A 645 21.92 9.95 40.44
CA CYS A 645 22.40 9.03 41.48
C CYS A 645 22.88 7.66 40.97
N GLY A 646 23.15 7.51 39.67
CA GLY A 646 23.86 6.36 39.11
C GLY A 646 23.10 5.01 39.16
N ARG A 647 21.82 5.00 39.52
CA ARG A 647 20.91 3.85 39.41
C ARG A 647 20.47 3.60 37.97
N GLY A 648 20.35 4.67 37.18
CA GLY A 648 20.22 4.66 35.72
C GLY A 648 21.36 3.99 34.92
N ARG A 649 22.24 3.18 35.53
CA ARG A 649 23.23 2.33 34.85
C ARG A 649 22.60 1.25 33.93
N ARG A 650 21.29 1.02 34.02
CA ARG A 650 20.50 0.19 33.10
C ARG A 650 19.96 0.96 31.87
N LEU A 651 20.20 2.27 31.79
CA LEU A 651 19.70 3.15 30.73
C LEU A 651 20.82 3.46 29.72
N ALA A 652 20.50 3.47 28.42
CA ALA A 652 21.53 3.56 27.38
C ALA A 652 22.37 4.85 27.49
N SER A 653 23.69 4.70 27.36
CA SER A 653 24.67 5.72 27.76
C SER A 653 24.53 7.07 27.05
N HIS A 654 24.04 7.05 25.80
CA HIS A 654 23.79 8.21 24.94
C HIS A 654 22.48 8.96 25.26
N LEU A 655 21.50 8.31 25.91
CA LEU A 655 20.20 8.92 26.25
C LEU A 655 20.31 9.85 27.45
N ARG A 656 21.14 9.49 28.44
CA ARG A 656 21.29 10.21 29.72
C ARG A 656 21.44 11.74 29.59
N PRO A 657 22.31 12.30 28.72
CA PRO A 657 22.42 13.75 28.58
C PRO A 657 21.16 14.42 27.99
N LEU A 658 20.36 13.70 27.17
CA LEU A 658 19.11 14.23 26.63
C LEU A 658 18.06 14.40 27.74
N MET A 659 17.78 13.33 28.51
CA MET A 659 16.83 13.38 29.62
C MET A 659 17.27 14.32 30.75
N LEU A 660 18.59 14.42 31.02
CA LEU A 660 19.11 15.38 32.00
C LEU A 660 18.90 16.83 31.54
N SER A 661 19.05 17.11 30.23
CA SER A 661 18.82 18.44 29.68
C SER A 661 17.32 18.78 29.65
N LEU A 662 16.48 17.83 29.23
CA LEU A 662 15.02 17.99 29.18
C LEU A 662 14.47 18.30 30.58
N ALA A 663 14.75 17.44 31.56
CA ALA A 663 14.34 17.68 32.95
C ALA A 663 14.90 19.00 33.53
N SER A 664 16.08 19.46 33.08
CA SER A 664 16.61 20.77 33.48
C SER A 664 15.81 21.94 32.88
N ALA A 665 15.40 21.84 31.61
CA ALA A 665 14.54 22.82 30.95
C ALA A 665 13.12 22.81 31.51
N ASP A 666 12.54 21.64 31.77
CA ASP A 666 11.21 21.49 32.37
C ASP A 666 11.19 21.99 33.82
N LEU A 667 12.25 21.76 34.62
CA LEU A 667 12.37 22.36 35.95
C LEU A 667 12.55 23.88 35.87
N MET A 668 13.25 24.41 34.87
CA MET A 668 13.36 25.86 34.65
C MET A 668 12.01 26.47 34.27
N MET A 669 11.25 25.84 33.38
CA MET A 669 9.86 26.21 33.05
C MET A 669 8.96 26.13 34.30
N THR A 670 9.10 25.06 35.09
CA THR A 670 8.31 24.82 36.31
C THR A 670 8.60 25.84 37.42
N PHE A 671 9.86 26.22 37.65
CA PHE A 671 10.22 27.15 38.73
C PHE A 671 10.22 28.63 38.32
N VAL A 672 10.35 28.96 37.03
CA VAL A 672 10.25 30.34 36.55
C VAL A 672 8.80 30.67 36.16
N VAL A 673 8.19 29.88 35.27
CA VAL A 673 6.99 30.31 34.55
C VAL A 673 5.71 30.07 35.33
N MET A 674 5.53 28.89 35.92
CA MET A 674 4.32 28.60 36.71
C MET A 674 4.16 29.53 37.92
N PRO A 675 5.22 29.87 38.70
CA PRO A 675 5.11 30.82 39.81
C PRO A 675 4.97 32.25 39.34
N LEU A 676 5.66 32.68 38.27
CA LEU A 676 5.49 34.00 37.67
C LEU A 676 4.03 34.23 37.24
N ASP A 677 3.47 33.27 36.50
CA ASP A 677 2.10 33.36 36.01
C ASP A 677 1.10 33.31 37.17
N ALA A 678 1.30 32.43 38.16
CA ALA A 678 0.44 32.37 39.34
C ALA A 678 0.48 33.67 40.17
N VAL A 679 1.67 34.20 40.47
CA VAL A 679 1.82 35.46 41.23
C VAL A 679 1.20 36.62 40.47
N TRP A 680 1.46 36.77 39.16
CA TRP A 680 0.87 37.86 38.36
C TRP A 680 -0.65 37.78 38.30
N ASN A 681 -1.24 36.57 38.20
CA ASN A 681 -2.70 36.41 38.25
C ASN A 681 -3.30 36.72 39.64
N ILE A 682 -2.53 36.59 40.72
CA ILE A 682 -2.95 36.98 42.08
C ILE A 682 -2.78 38.49 42.31
N THR A 683 -1.66 39.08 41.89
CA THR A 683 -1.37 40.50 42.14
C THR A 683 -2.08 41.44 41.18
N VAL A 684 -2.37 40.97 39.96
CA VAL A 684 -2.90 41.70 38.78
C VAL A 684 -1.98 42.82 38.26
N GLN A 685 -1.44 43.63 39.17
CA GLN A 685 -0.38 44.62 38.93
C GLN A 685 1.02 43.98 38.96
N TRP A 686 1.97 44.67 38.32
CA TRP A 686 3.38 44.30 38.32
C TRP A 686 4.19 45.04 39.40
N TYR A 687 4.62 44.33 40.45
CA TYR A 687 5.42 44.89 41.55
C TYR A 687 6.94 44.65 41.42
N GLY A 688 7.40 43.91 40.41
CA GLY A 688 8.83 43.52 40.28
C GLY A 688 9.79 44.62 39.82
N GLY A 689 9.27 45.78 39.37
CA GLY A 689 10.06 46.81 38.69
C GLY A 689 10.59 46.36 37.31
N ASP A 690 11.35 47.24 36.65
CA ASP A 690 11.77 47.06 35.25
C ASP A 690 12.81 45.95 35.05
N ALA A 691 13.82 45.87 35.94
CA ALA A 691 14.88 44.86 35.84
C ALA A 691 14.34 43.42 35.98
N LEU A 692 13.38 43.20 36.90
CA LEU A 692 12.77 41.88 37.09
C LEU A 692 11.78 41.55 35.96
N CYS A 693 11.10 42.57 35.40
CA CYS A 693 10.24 42.42 34.21
C CYS A 693 11.04 41.83 33.04
N LYS A 694 12.14 42.50 32.67
CA LYS A 694 13.06 42.06 31.62
C LYS A 694 13.63 40.67 31.89
N LEU A 695 14.14 40.44 33.09
CA LEU A 695 14.77 39.16 33.46
C LEU A 695 13.77 37.99 33.45
N LEU A 696 12.57 38.15 34.00
CA LEU A 696 11.60 37.06 34.07
C LEU A 696 10.88 36.81 32.74
N CYS A 697 10.62 37.83 31.92
CA CYS A 697 10.17 37.62 30.54
C CYS A 697 11.23 36.93 29.67
N PHE A 698 12.51 37.29 29.81
CA PHE A 698 13.62 36.59 29.17
C PHE A 698 13.72 35.12 29.63
N LEU A 699 13.74 34.86 30.94
CA LEU A 699 13.86 33.49 31.47
C LEU A 699 12.66 32.62 31.11
N LYS A 700 11.45 33.19 31.06
CA LYS A 700 10.23 32.51 30.58
C LYS A 700 10.38 32.04 29.14
N LEU A 701 10.81 32.92 28.24
CA LEU A 701 10.98 32.57 26.83
C LEU A 701 12.19 31.64 26.59
N PHE A 702 13.28 31.83 27.34
CA PHE A 702 14.45 30.96 27.31
C PHE A 702 14.10 29.52 27.73
N ALA A 703 13.24 29.33 28.74
CA ALA A 703 12.74 28.02 29.14
C ALA A 703 11.89 27.35 28.05
N MET A 704 10.99 28.12 27.41
CA MET A 704 10.17 27.65 26.28
C MET A 704 11.03 27.20 25.09
N TYR A 705 12.04 27.99 24.69
CA TYR A 705 12.97 27.60 23.63
C TYR A 705 13.79 26.36 24.01
N ALA A 706 14.32 26.31 25.24
CA ALA A 706 15.16 25.21 25.69
C ALA A 706 14.41 23.86 25.67
N ALA A 707 13.20 23.80 26.25
CA ALA A 707 12.39 22.59 26.25
C ALA A 707 12.08 22.13 24.81
N THR A 708 11.54 23.03 24.00
CA THR A 708 11.17 22.76 22.59
C THR A 708 12.35 22.29 21.74
N PHE A 709 13.51 22.96 21.78
CA PHE A 709 14.66 22.53 20.99
C PHE A 709 15.29 21.23 21.52
N ILE A 710 15.14 20.89 22.81
CA ILE A 710 15.56 19.58 23.32
C ILE A 710 14.64 18.47 22.78
N LEU A 711 13.32 18.69 22.65
CA LEU A 711 12.40 17.74 21.99
C LEU A 711 12.73 17.55 20.50
N VAL A 712 13.13 18.61 19.79
CA VAL A 712 13.66 18.53 18.42
C VAL A 712 14.96 17.72 18.37
N VAL A 713 15.91 17.95 19.29
CA VAL A 713 17.17 17.18 19.38
C VAL A 713 16.92 15.71 19.69
N ILE A 714 15.94 15.39 20.56
CA ILE A 714 15.51 14.02 20.84
C ILE A 714 14.95 13.35 19.57
N SER A 715 14.12 14.06 18.80
CA SER A 715 13.51 13.56 17.56
C SER A 715 14.55 13.34 16.44
N LEU A 716 15.51 14.24 16.28
CA LEU A 716 16.64 14.08 15.37
C LEU A 716 17.54 12.89 15.79
N ASP A 717 17.79 12.71 17.09
CA ASP A 717 18.52 11.54 17.58
C ASP A 717 17.71 10.23 17.44
N ARG A 718 16.37 10.27 17.48
CA ARG A 718 15.53 9.12 17.11
C ARG A 718 15.67 8.78 15.64
N GLN A 719 15.52 9.77 14.76
CA GLN A 719 15.69 9.58 13.32
C GLN A 719 17.06 8.99 13.01
N HIS A 720 18.13 9.58 13.56
CA HIS A 720 19.49 9.07 13.34
C HIS A 720 19.67 7.65 13.89
N ALA A 721 19.18 7.33 15.10
CA ALA A 721 19.28 5.98 15.65
C ALA A 721 18.40 4.92 14.94
N ILE A 722 17.41 5.35 14.14
CA ILE A 722 16.52 4.47 13.37
C ILE A 722 16.99 4.31 11.91
N LEU A 723 17.53 5.36 11.29
CA LEU A 723 18.11 5.29 9.93
C LEU A 723 19.57 4.80 9.92
N HIS A 724 20.34 5.09 10.97
CA HIS A 724 21.78 4.79 11.07
C HIS A 724 22.09 4.08 12.41
N PRO A 725 21.80 2.76 12.53
CA PRO A 725 21.98 1.99 13.76
C PRO A 725 23.40 2.03 14.33
N LEU A 726 24.41 1.88 13.46
CA LEU A 726 25.83 1.81 13.82
C LEU A 726 26.35 3.07 14.53
N ASP A 727 25.79 4.23 14.20
CA ASP A 727 26.15 5.52 14.79
C ASP A 727 25.71 5.69 16.26
N ALA A 728 25.04 4.69 16.87
CA ALA A 728 24.73 4.66 18.30
C ALA A 728 25.98 4.82 19.21
N LEU A 729 27.18 4.61 18.66
CA LEU A 729 28.47 4.68 19.34
C LEU A 729 29.27 5.97 19.03
N SER A 730 28.82 6.81 18.09
CA SER A 730 29.24 8.23 17.96
C SER A 730 28.26 9.16 18.70
N ALA A 731 27.01 8.70 18.87
CA ALA A 731 25.86 9.42 19.42
C ALA A 731 26.14 10.24 20.69
N HIS A 732 26.96 9.76 21.64
CA HIS A 732 27.23 10.54 22.86
C HIS A 732 27.90 11.89 22.57
N CYS A 733 28.84 11.94 21.61
CA CYS A 733 29.50 13.18 21.21
C CYS A 733 28.60 14.04 20.31
N ARG A 734 27.83 13.42 19.40
CA ARG A 734 26.84 14.09 18.56
C ARG A 734 25.78 14.79 19.42
N ASN A 735 25.16 14.06 20.34
CA ASN A 735 24.04 14.54 21.15
C ASN A 735 24.50 15.65 22.10
N ARG A 736 25.73 15.58 22.64
CA ARG A 736 26.32 16.71 23.40
C ARG A 736 26.52 17.96 22.54
N ARG A 737 26.90 17.82 21.26
CA ARG A 737 27.00 18.94 20.31
C ARG A 737 25.63 19.52 19.96
N MET A 738 24.64 18.66 19.69
CA MET A 738 23.26 19.07 19.39
C MET A 738 22.62 19.80 20.57
N LEU A 739 22.79 19.30 21.80
CA LEU A 739 22.34 19.98 23.02
C LEU A 739 23.03 21.34 23.20
N LEU A 740 24.35 21.44 22.99
CA LEU A 740 25.06 22.72 23.06
C LEU A 740 24.48 23.74 22.06
N MET A 741 24.23 23.32 20.82
CA MET A 741 23.60 24.17 19.80
C MET A 741 22.17 24.57 20.19
N ALA A 742 21.37 23.66 20.76
CA ALA A 742 20.01 23.94 21.23
C ALA A 742 20.00 24.97 22.38
N TRP A 743 20.86 24.82 23.39
CA TRP A 743 20.97 25.78 24.50
C TRP A 743 21.46 27.16 24.02
N SER A 744 22.48 27.20 23.16
CA SER A 744 22.97 28.47 22.58
C SER A 744 21.94 29.16 21.68
N LEU A 745 21.19 28.40 20.87
CA LEU A 745 20.12 28.96 20.04
C LEU A 745 18.94 29.46 20.89
N SER A 746 18.60 28.76 21.97
CA SER A 746 17.58 29.19 22.94
C SER A 746 17.96 30.54 23.58
N LEU A 747 19.21 30.68 23.98
CA LEU A 747 19.74 31.92 24.56
C LEU A 747 19.69 33.07 23.54
N LEU A 748 20.13 32.82 22.30
CA LEU A 748 20.13 33.81 21.23
C LEU A 748 18.72 34.30 20.90
N LEU A 749 17.76 33.38 20.69
CA LEU A 749 16.39 33.74 20.32
C LEU A 749 15.55 34.33 21.47
N ALA A 750 15.90 34.04 22.73
CA ALA A 750 15.26 34.68 23.89
C ALA A 750 15.82 36.08 24.19
N SER A 751 17.08 36.36 23.83
CA SER A 751 17.79 37.59 24.20
C SER A 751 17.10 38.93 23.86
N PRO A 752 16.31 39.09 22.77
CA PRO A 752 15.63 40.35 22.48
C PRO A 752 14.66 40.81 23.58
N GLN A 753 14.13 39.89 24.41
CA GLN A 753 13.17 40.23 25.46
C GLN A 753 13.78 41.10 26.57
N LEU A 754 15.10 41.10 26.74
CA LEU A 754 15.81 42.00 27.65
C LEU A 754 15.79 43.47 27.19
N LEU A 755 15.51 43.71 25.90
CA LEU A 755 15.47 45.04 25.28
C LEU A 755 14.03 45.55 25.06
N ILE A 756 13.09 44.64 24.75
CA ILE A 756 11.74 44.99 24.29
C ILE A 756 10.74 45.16 25.44
N PHE A 757 10.76 44.28 26.45
CA PHE A 757 9.86 44.40 27.60
C PHE A 757 10.32 45.49 28.57
N ARG A 758 9.38 46.22 29.15
CA ARG A 758 9.64 47.23 30.17
C ARG A 758 8.48 47.35 31.16
N ALA A 759 8.75 47.89 32.35
CA ALA A 759 7.68 48.28 33.27
C ALA A 759 7.05 49.60 32.80
N VAL A 760 5.76 49.57 32.46
CA VAL A 760 4.96 50.71 32.01
C VAL A 760 3.92 51.05 33.08
N GLN A 761 3.70 52.35 33.32
CA GLN A 761 2.57 52.86 34.10
C GLN A 761 1.47 53.33 33.16
N VAL A 762 0.21 53.06 33.50
CA VAL A 762 -0.94 53.54 32.73
C VAL A 762 -1.14 55.04 33.00
N GLU A 763 -1.33 55.84 31.95
CA GLU A 763 -1.52 57.28 32.10
C GLU A 763 -2.79 57.58 32.92
N GLY A 764 -2.64 58.40 33.96
CA GLY A 764 -3.73 58.79 34.86
C GLY A 764 -3.96 57.90 36.10
N VAL A 765 -3.33 56.72 36.21
CA VAL A 765 -3.55 55.80 37.36
C VAL A 765 -2.23 55.18 37.85
N ASN A 766 -2.07 55.00 39.16
CA ASN A 766 -0.94 54.26 39.76
C ASN A 766 -1.04 52.74 39.51
N PHE A 767 -1.00 52.32 38.24
CA PHE A 767 -1.17 50.94 37.82
C PHE A 767 -0.01 50.51 36.91
N THR A 768 0.85 49.62 37.41
CA THR A 768 2.03 49.12 36.71
C THR A 768 1.76 47.79 35.99
N GLN A 769 2.20 47.68 34.74
CA GLN A 769 2.30 46.41 34.01
C GLN A 769 3.68 46.24 33.38
N CYS A 770 4.14 45.00 33.29
CA CYS A 770 5.33 44.64 32.51
C CYS A 770 4.87 44.29 31.07
N ALA A 771 5.22 45.12 30.10
CA ALA A 771 4.61 45.09 28.77
C ALA A 771 5.57 45.53 27.64
N THR A 772 5.13 45.31 26.40
CA THR A 772 5.73 45.78 25.14
C THR A 772 5.32 47.22 24.76
N HIS A 773 4.38 47.81 25.49
CA HIS A 773 3.67 49.03 25.09
C HIS A 773 4.62 50.22 24.86
N GLY A 774 4.65 50.72 23.62
CA GLY A 774 5.53 51.80 23.16
C GLY A 774 7.01 51.43 23.00
N SER A 775 7.35 50.14 22.95
CA SER A 775 8.67 49.65 22.46
C SER A 775 8.66 49.42 20.93
N PHE A 776 7.49 49.37 20.32
CA PHE A 776 7.27 49.33 18.87
C PHE A 776 6.54 50.61 18.42
N SER A 777 6.85 51.12 17.22
CA SER A 777 6.21 52.32 16.66
C SER A 777 4.91 52.03 15.92
N HIS A 778 4.73 50.80 15.44
CA HIS A 778 3.54 50.36 14.72
C HIS A 778 3.16 48.93 15.10
N ARG A 779 1.86 48.65 15.21
CA ARG A 779 1.31 47.32 15.56
C ARG A 779 1.85 46.17 14.68
N TRP A 780 2.17 46.43 13.40
CA TRP A 780 2.73 45.41 12.52
C TRP A 780 4.09 44.87 13.01
N GLN A 781 4.91 45.68 13.70
CA GLN A 781 6.21 45.25 14.22
C GLN A 781 6.02 44.25 15.36
N GLU A 782 5.07 44.51 16.26
CA GLU A 782 4.69 43.61 17.35
C GLU A 782 4.07 42.31 16.81
N THR A 783 3.18 42.42 15.80
CA THR A 783 2.66 41.23 15.11
C THR A 783 3.79 40.41 14.49
N MET A 784 4.72 41.03 13.74
CA MET A 784 5.85 40.32 13.13
C MET A 784 6.77 39.64 14.15
N PHE A 785 7.03 40.30 15.29
CA PHE A 785 7.81 39.74 16.39
C PHE A 785 7.11 38.52 17.04
N ASN A 786 5.80 38.62 17.27
CA ASN A 786 4.99 37.51 17.77
C ASN A 786 4.89 36.35 16.77
N MET A 787 4.73 36.64 15.47
CA MET A 787 4.74 35.63 14.40
C MET A 787 6.11 34.96 14.25
N PHE A 788 7.21 35.68 14.46
CA PHE A 788 8.56 35.10 14.51
C PHE A 788 8.70 34.10 15.67
N HIS A 789 8.24 34.46 16.88
CA HIS A 789 8.25 33.54 18.03
C HIS A 789 7.32 32.34 17.84
N PHE A 790 6.10 32.53 17.32
CA PHE A 790 5.21 31.43 16.92
C PHE A 790 5.89 30.50 15.89
N THR A 791 6.52 31.07 14.87
CA THR A 791 7.21 30.30 13.82
C THR A 791 8.38 29.50 14.40
N THR A 792 9.19 30.09 15.28
CA THR A 792 10.40 29.45 15.82
C THR A 792 10.16 28.53 17.03
N LEU A 793 9.09 28.73 17.80
CA LEU A 793 8.72 27.85 18.94
C LEU A 793 7.72 26.76 18.59
N TYR A 794 6.92 26.93 17.54
CA TYR A 794 5.88 25.95 17.19
C TYR A 794 6.05 25.40 15.78
N ILE A 795 5.99 26.24 14.74
CA ILE A 795 5.96 25.77 13.35
C ILE A 795 7.27 25.07 12.94
N LEU A 796 8.43 25.71 13.12
CA LEU A 796 9.73 25.14 12.75
C LEU A 796 10.03 23.85 13.55
N PRO A 797 9.86 23.80 14.90
CA PRO A 797 9.96 22.56 15.66
C PRO A 797 9.01 21.47 15.17
N LEU A 798 7.74 21.78 14.90
CA LEU A 798 6.75 20.83 14.39
C LEU A 798 7.11 20.33 12.99
N LEU A 799 7.61 21.18 12.10
CA LEU A 799 8.06 20.81 10.76
C LEU A 799 9.31 19.92 10.81
N VAL A 800 10.30 20.24 11.65
CA VAL A 800 11.49 19.39 11.82
C VAL A 800 11.10 18.04 12.40
N MET A 801 10.30 17.99 13.48
CA MET A 801 9.81 16.74 14.05
C MET A 801 8.99 15.94 13.04
N SER A 802 8.03 16.56 12.35
CA SER A 802 7.23 15.90 11.31
C SER A 802 8.09 15.37 10.17
N CYS A 803 9.11 16.11 9.73
CA CYS A 803 10.08 15.63 8.74
C CYS A 803 10.88 14.43 9.26
N CYS A 804 11.33 14.44 10.52
CA CYS A 804 11.98 13.29 11.17
C CYS A 804 11.08 12.04 11.12
N TYR A 805 9.82 12.16 11.55
CA TYR A 805 8.91 11.01 11.63
C TYR A 805 8.38 10.58 10.27
N SER A 806 8.10 11.49 9.33
CA SER A 806 7.78 11.15 7.95
C SER A 806 8.93 10.43 7.26
N ARG A 807 10.20 10.80 7.51
CA ARG A 807 11.36 10.05 6.97
C ARG A 807 11.56 8.68 7.62
N ILE A 808 11.24 8.53 8.91
CA ILE A 808 11.22 7.22 9.58
C ILE A 808 10.10 6.34 9.01
N LEU A 809 8.88 6.86 8.92
CA LEU A 809 7.70 6.13 8.42
C LEU A 809 7.84 5.80 6.93
N LEU A 810 8.35 6.72 6.11
CA LEU A 810 8.67 6.46 4.71
C LEU A 810 9.77 5.41 4.55
N HIS A 811 10.80 5.39 5.40
CA HIS A 811 11.78 4.30 5.38
C HIS A 811 11.13 2.95 5.71
N ILE A 812 10.30 2.90 6.76
CA ILE A 812 9.58 1.68 7.16
C ILE A 812 8.60 1.22 6.07
N HIS A 813 7.89 2.16 5.43
CA HIS A 813 6.90 1.88 4.39
C HIS A 813 7.55 1.48 3.07
N LEU A 814 8.60 2.18 2.61
CA LEU A 814 9.39 1.76 1.43
C LEU A 814 10.09 0.42 1.66
N GLN A 815 10.55 0.15 2.89
CA GLN A 815 11.06 -1.18 3.26
C GLN A 815 9.94 -2.23 3.15
N HIS A 816 8.76 -1.99 3.74
CA HIS A 816 7.63 -2.92 3.64
C HIS A 816 7.08 -3.09 2.22
N LEU A 817 7.08 -2.04 1.38
CA LEU A 817 6.73 -2.13 -0.04
C LEU A 817 7.78 -2.91 -0.84
N ARG A 818 9.08 -2.70 -0.58
CA ARG A 818 10.16 -3.47 -1.22
C ARG A 818 10.15 -4.95 -0.79
N ASP A 819 9.76 -5.21 0.47
CA ASP A 819 9.56 -6.55 1.02
C ASP A 819 8.19 -7.17 0.62
N ARG A 820 7.32 -6.43 -0.12
CA ARG A 820 6.14 -6.94 -0.83
C ARG A 820 6.35 -7.10 -2.34
N ALA A 821 7.11 -6.20 -2.96
CA ALA A 821 7.34 -6.16 -4.40
C ALA A 821 8.37 -7.21 -4.89
N GLY A 822 9.24 -7.68 -4.00
CA GLY A 822 10.09 -8.84 -4.25
C GLY A 822 9.61 -10.05 -3.47
N GLU A 823 9.04 -11.05 -4.16
CA GLU A 823 8.96 -12.43 -3.66
C GLU A 823 10.38 -13.01 -3.52
N SER A 824 11.14 -12.54 -2.53
CA SER A 824 12.38 -13.18 -2.10
C SER A 824 12.01 -14.52 -1.48
N TYR A 825 12.23 -15.61 -2.21
CA TYR A 825 11.86 -16.96 -1.76
C TYR A 825 12.46 -17.30 -0.40
N LEU A 826 13.64 -16.76 -0.06
CA LEU A 826 14.36 -16.99 1.20
C LEU A 826 13.98 -16.03 2.33
N ARG A 827 13.85 -16.60 3.54
CA ARG A 827 13.79 -15.83 4.78
C ARG A 827 15.20 -15.43 5.23
N ARG A 828 15.29 -14.40 6.07
CA ARG A 828 16.55 -13.78 6.53
C ARG A 828 16.67 -13.96 8.03
N SER A 829 17.90 -14.03 8.57
CA SER A 829 18.10 -14.29 10.00
C SER A 829 17.43 -13.22 10.87
N GLY A 830 16.35 -13.57 11.57
CA GLY A 830 15.60 -12.72 12.50
C GLY A 830 16.38 -12.19 13.73
N THR A 831 17.72 -12.29 13.70
CA THR A 831 18.66 -11.61 14.60
C THR A 831 18.65 -10.08 14.48
N ASP A 832 17.69 -9.54 13.73
CA ASP A 832 17.15 -8.20 13.94
C ASP A 832 16.45 -8.11 15.33
N ILE A 833 17.27 -8.18 16.38
CA ILE A 833 16.90 -7.93 17.79
C ILE A 833 16.63 -6.42 18.00
N ILE A 834 17.08 -5.59 17.05
CA ILE A 834 17.07 -4.13 17.02
C ILE A 834 15.65 -3.53 16.82
N PRO A 835 14.80 -3.98 15.86
CA PRO A 835 13.46 -3.43 15.60
C PRO A 835 12.51 -3.53 16.78
N LYS A 836 12.51 -4.60 17.60
CA LYS A 836 11.56 -4.67 18.75
C LYS A 836 11.86 -3.57 19.79
N ALA A 837 13.13 -3.24 20.02
CA ALA A 837 13.53 -2.11 20.87
C ALA A 837 13.32 -0.75 20.19
N ARG A 838 13.65 -0.62 18.90
CA ARG A 838 13.39 0.58 18.09
C ARG A 838 11.90 0.91 18.01
N MET A 839 11.03 -0.06 17.77
CA MET A 839 9.59 0.11 17.64
C MET A 839 8.95 0.57 18.96
N LYS A 840 9.38 0.03 20.10
CA LYS A 840 8.97 0.57 21.42
C LYS A 840 9.39 2.03 21.57
N THR A 841 10.61 2.36 21.13
CA THR A 841 11.17 3.71 21.19
C THR A 841 10.47 4.67 20.21
N LEU A 842 10.10 4.21 19.02
CA LEU A 842 9.35 4.96 18.02
C LEU A 842 7.96 5.29 18.54
N LYS A 843 7.23 4.30 19.09
CA LYS A 843 5.94 4.51 19.76
C LYS A 843 6.04 5.53 20.90
N MET A 844 7.08 5.46 21.74
CA MET A 844 7.33 6.46 22.78
C MET A 844 7.43 7.88 22.19
N THR A 845 8.17 8.06 21.09
CA THR A 845 8.43 9.40 20.57
C THR A 845 7.38 9.95 19.61
N VAL A 846 6.56 9.10 19.00
CA VAL A 846 5.30 9.54 18.36
C VAL A 846 4.36 10.11 19.43
N VAL A 847 4.28 9.49 20.62
CA VAL A 847 3.52 10.04 21.75
C VAL A 847 4.08 11.38 22.25
N ILE A 848 5.41 11.58 22.23
CA ILE A 848 6.02 12.90 22.54
C ILE A 848 5.56 13.97 21.54
N VAL A 849 5.58 13.71 20.22
CA VAL A 849 5.10 14.68 19.22
C VAL A 849 3.61 14.98 19.37
N LEU A 850 2.78 13.95 19.57
CA LEU A 850 1.35 14.14 19.81
C LEU A 850 1.08 14.95 21.09
N SER A 851 1.86 14.72 22.16
CA SER A 851 1.81 15.52 23.38
C SER A 851 2.17 16.98 23.11
N PHE A 852 3.28 17.25 22.39
CA PHE A 852 3.71 18.60 22.03
C PHE A 852 2.61 19.36 21.25
N VAL A 853 2.01 18.71 20.25
CA VAL A 853 0.89 19.28 19.49
C VAL A 853 -0.29 19.58 20.43
N VAL A 854 -0.80 18.59 21.17
CA VAL A 854 -1.96 18.77 22.05
C VAL A 854 -1.75 19.82 23.14
N CYS A 855 -0.52 20.00 23.64
CA CYS A 855 -0.21 21.02 24.65
C CYS A 855 -0.04 22.43 24.05
N TRP A 856 0.59 22.57 22.88
CA TRP A 856 0.94 23.89 22.32
C TRP A 856 -0.05 24.45 21.29
N THR A 857 -0.74 23.61 20.51
CA THR A 857 -1.76 24.07 19.55
C THR A 857 -2.83 24.97 20.20
N PRO A 858 -3.43 24.62 21.37
CA PRO A 858 -4.53 25.42 21.94
C PRO A 858 -4.08 26.82 22.38
N TYR A 859 -2.85 26.93 22.89
CA TYR A 859 -2.22 28.19 23.28
C TYR A 859 -1.90 29.08 22.07
N TYR A 860 -1.28 28.53 21.03
CA TYR A 860 -0.86 29.32 19.87
C TYR A 860 -2.01 29.70 18.93
N LEU A 861 -3.02 28.83 18.74
CA LEU A 861 -4.22 29.20 17.99
C LEU A 861 -4.95 30.39 18.63
N LEU A 862 -5.01 30.42 19.98
CA LEU A 862 -5.57 31.55 20.72
C LEU A 862 -4.77 32.84 20.52
N GLY A 863 -3.43 32.75 20.56
CA GLY A 863 -2.54 33.88 20.28
C GLY A 863 -2.78 34.46 18.88
N ILE A 864 -2.81 33.60 17.86
CA ILE A 864 -3.09 33.98 16.47
C ILE A 864 -4.44 34.69 16.34
N TRP A 865 -5.49 34.15 16.98
CA TRP A 865 -6.83 34.74 16.96
C TRP A 865 -6.79 36.20 17.42
N TYR A 866 -6.14 36.49 18.56
CA TYR A 866 -6.08 37.86 19.11
C TYR A 866 -5.10 38.78 18.39
N TRP A 867 -4.03 38.26 17.77
CA TRP A 867 -3.12 39.08 16.97
C TRP A 867 -3.82 39.66 15.72
N PHE A 868 -4.70 38.87 15.08
CA PHE A 868 -5.50 39.32 13.93
C PHE A 868 -6.81 40.03 14.34
N HIS A 869 -7.66 39.40 15.16
CA HIS A 869 -8.96 39.92 15.62
C HIS A 869 -8.97 40.15 17.14
N PRO A 870 -8.55 41.34 17.63
CA PRO A 870 -8.46 41.62 19.06
C PRO A 870 -9.84 41.80 19.71
N ASP A 871 -10.83 42.27 18.96
CA ASP A 871 -12.16 42.63 19.48
C ASP A 871 -12.92 41.40 20.01
N MET A 872 -12.58 40.22 19.50
CA MET A 872 -13.12 38.94 19.96
C MET A 872 -12.73 38.59 21.41
N LEU A 873 -11.74 39.26 22.00
CA LEU A 873 -11.39 39.14 23.43
C LEU A 873 -12.57 39.53 24.35
N GLN A 874 -13.48 40.40 23.89
CA GLN A 874 -14.70 40.78 24.61
C GLN A 874 -15.86 39.79 24.42
N VAL A 875 -15.78 38.91 23.40
CA VAL A 875 -16.85 38.00 22.99
C VAL A 875 -16.62 36.56 23.51
N THR A 876 -15.36 36.15 23.65
CA THR A 876 -15.02 34.81 24.15
C THR A 876 -15.02 34.76 25.69
N PRO A 877 -15.57 33.71 26.34
CA PRO A 877 -15.60 33.64 27.79
C PRO A 877 -14.19 33.59 28.42
N GLU A 878 -13.99 34.31 29.53
CA GLU A 878 -12.74 34.36 30.30
C GLU A 878 -12.21 32.94 30.65
N CYS A 879 -13.11 32.04 31.04
CA CYS A 879 -12.80 30.64 31.33
C CYS A 879 -12.08 29.92 30.17
N VAL A 880 -12.42 30.24 28.91
CA VAL A 880 -11.81 29.63 27.73
C VAL A 880 -10.36 30.11 27.56
N HIS A 881 -10.11 31.41 27.72
CA HIS A 881 -8.76 31.99 27.69
C HIS A 881 -7.84 31.30 28.70
N HIS A 882 -8.29 31.17 29.94
CA HIS A 882 -7.52 30.56 31.01
C HIS A 882 -7.34 29.05 30.84
N ALA A 883 -8.35 28.33 30.36
CA ALA A 883 -8.25 26.90 30.06
C ALA A 883 -7.21 26.63 28.95
N LEU A 884 -7.28 27.36 27.84
CA LEU A 884 -6.35 27.22 26.70
C LEU A 884 -4.91 27.59 27.08
N PHE A 885 -4.71 28.54 28.00
CA PHE A 885 -3.38 28.85 28.54
C PHE A 885 -2.78 27.68 29.33
N LEU A 886 -3.59 26.95 30.13
CA LEU A 886 -3.10 25.84 30.95
C LEU A 886 -2.53 24.68 30.10
N PHE A 887 -2.98 24.50 28.86
CA PHE A 887 -2.43 23.46 27.96
C PHE A 887 -0.92 23.63 27.71
N GLY A 888 -0.41 24.86 27.59
CA GLY A 888 1.03 25.10 27.43
C GLY A 888 1.87 24.60 28.62
N ASN A 889 1.31 24.68 29.84
CA ASN A 889 1.95 24.17 31.04
C ASN A 889 1.91 22.64 31.16
N LEU A 890 0.93 21.96 30.54
CA LEU A 890 0.81 20.50 30.55
C LEU A 890 2.01 19.79 29.90
N ASN A 891 2.71 20.41 28.94
CA ASN A 891 3.82 19.77 28.24
C ASN A 891 4.89 19.23 29.21
N THR A 892 5.30 20.08 30.17
CA THR A 892 6.29 19.74 31.23
C THR A 892 5.87 18.60 32.16
N CYS A 893 4.55 18.31 32.23
CA CYS A 893 3.97 17.22 33.01
C CYS A 893 3.93 15.91 32.21
N CYS A 894 3.70 15.99 30.90
CA CYS A 894 3.59 14.83 30.03
C CYS A 894 4.91 14.07 29.87
N ASP A 895 6.04 14.77 29.71
CA ASP A 895 7.33 14.13 29.41
C ASP A 895 7.76 13.07 30.45
N PRO A 896 7.80 13.35 31.77
CA PRO A 896 8.08 12.32 32.79
C PRO A 896 7.12 11.12 32.78
N VAL A 897 5.85 11.35 32.46
CA VAL A 897 4.83 10.30 32.36
C VAL A 897 5.12 9.37 31.17
N ILE A 898 5.43 9.95 30.00
CA ILE A 898 5.80 9.21 28.79
C ILE A 898 7.07 8.38 29.05
N TYR A 899 8.13 8.99 29.60
CA TYR A 899 9.34 8.22 29.95
C TYR A 899 9.05 7.14 30.98
N GLY A 900 8.13 7.37 31.94
CA GLY A 900 7.75 6.40 32.95
C GLY A 900 7.02 5.16 32.41
N PHE A 901 6.11 5.31 31.45
CA PHE A 901 5.46 4.16 30.80
C PHE A 901 6.45 3.35 29.94
N TYR A 902 7.30 4.02 29.16
CA TYR A 902 8.15 3.35 28.18
C TYR A 902 9.50 2.86 28.77
N THR A 903 9.97 3.41 29.89
CA THR A 903 11.28 3.09 30.51
C THR A 903 11.14 2.27 31.81
N PRO A 904 11.20 0.93 31.77
CA PRO A 904 10.94 0.10 32.95
C PRO A 904 11.98 0.25 34.07
N SER A 905 13.21 0.70 33.78
CA SER A 905 14.19 1.01 34.81
C SER A 905 13.80 2.21 35.67
N PHE A 906 13.11 3.21 35.10
CA PHE A 906 12.61 4.35 35.87
C PHE A 906 11.51 3.93 36.85
N ARG A 907 10.58 3.07 36.41
CA ARG A 907 9.55 2.48 37.29
C ARG A 907 10.16 1.75 38.49
N ALA A 908 11.24 0.99 38.25
CA ALA A 908 11.96 0.28 39.32
C ALA A 908 12.69 1.23 40.30
N ASP A 909 13.31 2.29 39.79
CA ASP A 909 14.00 3.29 40.62
C ASP A 909 13.01 4.16 41.42
N LEU A 910 11.90 4.59 40.81
CA LEU A 910 10.81 5.31 41.47
C LEU A 910 10.23 4.48 42.63
N ALA A 911 9.91 3.21 42.36
CA ALA A 911 9.43 2.25 43.36
C ALA A 911 10.51 1.85 44.40
N ALA A 912 11.77 2.27 44.25
CA ALA A 912 12.83 2.15 45.25
C ALA A 912 13.02 3.45 46.05
N CYS A 913 12.74 4.62 45.46
CA CYS A 913 12.69 5.89 46.19
C CYS A 913 11.49 5.93 47.15
N CYS A 914 10.29 5.55 46.70
CA CYS A 914 9.09 5.43 47.55
C CYS A 914 9.19 4.36 48.66
N ARG A 915 10.24 3.52 48.65
CA ARG A 915 10.56 2.57 49.72
C ARG A 915 11.67 3.06 50.67
N ARG A 916 12.46 4.07 50.29
CA ARG A 916 13.47 4.67 51.19
C ARG A 916 12.86 5.64 52.20
N THR A 917 11.76 6.30 51.88
CA THR A 917 10.99 7.16 52.79
C THR A 917 10.22 6.38 53.89
N ARG A 918 10.57 5.10 54.13
CA ARG A 918 9.88 4.23 55.10
C ARG A 918 10.81 3.44 56.03
N ILE A 919 12.13 3.63 55.95
CA ILE A 919 13.12 2.98 56.84
C ILE A 919 14.25 3.98 57.16
N ASP A 920 14.00 4.84 58.15
CA ASP A 920 15.07 5.43 58.97
C ASP A 920 15.13 4.66 60.29
N THR A 921 15.94 3.60 60.30
CA THR A 921 16.37 2.90 61.51
C THR A 921 17.86 2.59 61.38
N PRO A 922 18.69 2.89 62.39
CA PRO A 922 20.14 2.75 62.28
C PRO A 922 20.58 1.28 62.14
N PRO A 923 21.75 1.02 61.52
CA PRO A 923 22.23 -0.35 61.30
C PRO A 923 22.61 -1.02 62.62
N ARG A 924 21.99 -2.17 62.92
CA ARG A 924 22.51 -3.14 63.89
C ARG A 924 23.41 -4.16 63.19
N SER A 925 24.35 -4.73 63.96
CA SER A 925 25.32 -5.72 63.52
C SER A 925 24.68 -7.04 63.07
N PRO A 926 25.36 -7.82 62.21
CA PRO A 926 24.89 -9.14 61.79
C PRO A 926 25.37 -10.24 62.77
N ASP A 927 24.47 -10.78 63.58
CA ASP A 927 24.77 -11.90 64.48
C ASP A 927 24.04 -13.21 64.07
N HIS A 928 24.86 -14.18 63.69
CA HIS A 928 24.74 -15.63 63.84
C HIS A 928 23.38 -16.40 63.88
N LEU A 929 23.29 -17.34 62.92
CA LEU A 929 22.91 -18.76 63.07
C LEU A 929 21.45 -19.24 63.14
N SER A 930 21.25 -20.43 62.52
CA SER A 930 20.10 -21.35 62.57
C SER A 930 18.81 -20.88 61.84
N ALA A 931 17.98 -21.75 61.23
CA ALA A 931 18.08 -23.19 60.99
C ALA A 931 17.52 -23.58 59.60
N ARG A 932 17.79 -24.83 59.16
CA ARG A 932 17.20 -25.51 57.98
C ARG A 932 16.10 -26.48 58.47
N PRO A 933 15.16 -26.96 57.63
CA PRO A 933 15.49 -27.98 56.62
C PRO A 933 14.72 -27.90 55.27
N HIS A 934 15.15 -28.72 54.32
CA HIS A 934 14.37 -29.15 53.14
C HIS A 934 14.04 -30.64 53.26
N SER A 935 12.91 -31.07 52.68
CA SER A 935 12.63 -32.48 52.34
C SER A 935 12.77 -32.70 50.81
N LYS A 936 12.90 -33.96 50.38
CA LYS A 936 13.22 -34.39 49.00
C LYS A 936 12.20 -35.39 48.42
N GLY A 937 12.15 -35.43 47.09
CA GLY A 937 11.96 -36.62 46.24
C GLY A 937 12.63 -36.34 44.88
N SER A 938 13.15 -37.29 44.11
CA SER A 938 13.13 -38.76 44.21
C SER A 938 14.49 -39.40 43.86
N GLU A 939 14.58 -40.73 43.94
CA GLU A 939 15.76 -41.60 43.71
C GLU A 939 15.94 -41.98 42.21
N PRO A 940 17.06 -42.62 41.76
CA PRO A 940 17.43 -44.02 42.10
C PRO A 940 18.92 -44.30 42.44
N PRO A 941 19.26 -45.51 42.95
CA PRO A 941 20.63 -45.97 43.32
C PRO A 941 21.45 -46.49 42.10
N THR A 942 22.75 -46.86 42.17
CA THR A 942 23.32 -47.99 42.95
C THR A 942 24.86 -48.00 42.97
N ASN A 943 25.40 -48.77 43.94
CA ASN A 943 26.75 -49.33 44.09
C ASN A 943 27.86 -48.54 44.80
N GLN A 944 28.43 -49.26 45.78
CA GLN A 944 29.71 -49.05 46.46
C GLN A 944 30.84 -49.67 45.55
N GLN A 945 32.15 -49.66 45.82
CA GLN A 945 32.94 -49.65 47.07
C GLN A 945 34.34 -48.99 46.74
N PRO A 946 35.44 -49.07 47.55
CA PRO A 946 36.18 -47.85 47.94
C PRO A 946 37.73 -47.93 47.71
N ALA A 947 38.50 -47.24 48.58
CA ALA A 947 39.96 -46.93 48.56
C ALA A 947 40.22 -45.51 48.01
N VAL A 948 40.82 -44.56 48.75
CA VAL A 948 42.18 -44.50 49.36
C VAL A 948 43.24 -44.35 48.25
N ASP A 949 44.04 -43.28 48.19
CA ASP A 949 44.21 -42.11 49.11
C ASP A 949 43.56 -40.80 48.62
#